data_AF-R5DUG9-F1
#
_entry.id   AF-R5DUG9-F1
#
_cell.length_a   1.000
_cell.length_b   1.000
_cell.length_c   1.000
_cell.angle_alpha   90.00
_cell.angle_beta   90.00
_cell.angle_gamma   90.00
#
_symmetry.space_group_name_H-M   'P 1'
#
loop_
_entity.id
_entity.type
_entity.pdbx_description
1 polymer ?
#
loop_
_entity_poly.entity_id
_entity_poly.type
_entity_poly.pdbx_seq_one_letter_code
_entity_poly.pdbx_strand_id
1 'polypeptide(L)'
;MMRMKKRTFITRITALIMAVLLAVGMFPNTMVRAEQPDVFDSYSDSNDLLEYYEVKPLTLLADNEEEPVVHYDDIALLSEQEDITVNSESELYKYLSKKMAERSTQINIILPNDINNSIGGPVNAYTNAIAYSDSCSGQEADAIRYGGTGFRVSTGYYSSQYTKYSYTMTYYTTAEQEEELTAAVNSAMDSMNLNGKTEAEKVKLIHDYICDKVDYDYSGLSDSSNLIKYTAYAALCEGKAVCQGYAILFYRMCKEAGLSVRIISGTGNGGPHAWNIVKVDNAYYNVDSTWDGQDSTTLDTYLLLNEKDFSSNHTRNSEYTTDEFYETYPMGLVSYYKQNPTYDTPLETMNWEFNYSAIDGNTVSTKANGKSKLLIYFSTNCGNSRAVIKSLSDKKYTDLDIIAINANQASLDDVKTFKNTYGSDNVIFTYGNSLNGTMASSNMWNYVYMKDSSMSSIYYPVMVYIDKNDNVQQVTIGYQELSVIQNYLEYYCGIQNEDSVFTVKYRPNGGDGDEIVKTYNMKSTAEILNNPYNNTGYVFKGWNTKFDGSGDFYTVGSKISNPKTNIILYAQWEKFKQLENVTLGEFKNTKDGIVINWEEVEGADTYRIYRRTVNGNWMALTSSATGTSYTDRTAAENVTYYYTVRALSGSMISASFDETKSIKRMSGLANVKLGEFKNTKDGIVINWEEVEGADAYRIYRRTVNGNWMALTSSATGTSYTDRTAVENVTYYYTVRALRADIISPTYDDTKFIKCSR
;
A
#
# COMPACT_ATOMS: atom_id res chain seq x y z
N MET A 1 -48.82 -3.39 -31.33
CA MET A 1 -48.18 -4.73 -31.31
C MET A 1 -47.33 -4.83 -30.05
N MET A 2 -47.73 -5.72 -29.15
CA MET A 2 -47.15 -5.95 -27.82
C MET A 2 -45.68 -6.42 -27.95
N ARG A 3 -44.70 -5.61 -27.55
CA ARG A 3 -43.30 -6.05 -27.36
C ARG A 3 -43.17 -6.60 -25.94
N MET A 4 -42.95 -7.91 -25.83
CA MET A 4 -42.73 -8.62 -24.58
C MET A 4 -41.45 -8.15 -23.89
N LYS A 5 -41.56 -7.55 -22.69
CA LYS A 5 -40.44 -7.39 -21.75
C LYS A 5 -40.11 -8.77 -21.18
N LYS A 6 -39.01 -9.39 -21.62
CA LYS A 6 -38.43 -10.54 -20.92
C LYS A 6 -37.63 -10.02 -19.73
N ARG A 7 -38.22 -10.07 -18.53
CA ARG A 7 -37.49 -10.00 -17.26
C ARG A 7 -36.77 -11.33 -17.07
N THR A 8 -35.45 -11.34 -17.22
CA THR A 8 -34.62 -12.51 -16.90
C THR A 8 -34.10 -12.30 -15.48
N PHE A 9 -34.70 -12.99 -14.51
CA PHE A 9 -34.15 -13.14 -13.18
C PHE A 9 -32.91 -14.05 -13.30
N ILE A 10 -31.70 -13.48 -13.30
CA ILE A 10 -30.48 -14.26 -13.16
C ILE A 10 -30.09 -14.22 -11.68
N THR A 11 -30.37 -15.35 -11.03
CA THR A 11 -29.86 -15.71 -9.71
C THR A 11 -28.32 -15.71 -9.75
N ARG A 12 -27.71 -15.07 -8.74
CA ARG A 12 -26.29 -15.15 -8.33
C ARG A 12 -25.59 -16.41 -8.87
N ILE A 13 -24.63 -16.25 -9.78
CA ILE A 13 -23.39 -17.06 -10.02
C ILE A 13 -22.77 -16.51 -11.31
N THR A 14 -21.91 -15.48 -11.18
CA THR A 14 -20.77 -15.13 -12.10
C THR A 14 -20.05 -13.89 -11.53
N ALA A 15 -19.63 -13.94 -10.27
CA ALA A 15 -18.74 -12.95 -9.65
C ALA A 15 -17.41 -13.58 -9.18
N LEU A 16 -17.06 -14.75 -9.75
CA LEU A 16 -15.76 -15.39 -9.62
C LEU A 16 -15.30 -15.70 -11.04
N ILE A 17 -14.37 -14.90 -11.54
CA ILE A 17 -13.44 -15.05 -12.70
C ILE A 17 -13.24 -13.64 -13.31
N MET A 18 -12.73 -12.71 -12.49
CA MET A 18 -11.89 -11.59 -12.93
C MET A 18 -11.23 -10.90 -11.72
N ALA A 19 -10.74 -11.70 -10.77
CA ALA A 19 -9.97 -11.22 -9.61
C ALA A 19 -8.51 -11.70 -9.63
N VAL A 20 -8.04 -12.32 -10.73
CA VAL A 20 -6.64 -12.76 -10.86
C VAL A 20 -6.21 -12.55 -12.30
N LEU A 21 -5.74 -11.33 -12.61
CA LEU A 21 -4.75 -10.99 -13.66
C LEU A 21 -4.83 -9.48 -13.92
N LEU A 22 -4.16 -8.69 -13.07
CA LEU A 22 -3.48 -7.42 -13.39
C LEU A 22 -2.85 -6.87 -12.10
N ALA A 23 -1.84 -7.60 -11.63
CA ALA A 23 -0.87 -7.09 -10.67
C ALA A 23 0.47 -6.87 -11.40
N VAL A 24 0.47 -6.12 -12.51
CA VAL A 24 1.68 -5.49 -13.08
C VAL A 24 1.23 -4.29 -13.92
N GLY A 25 1.14 -3.12 -13.29
CA GLY A 25 0.81 -1.86 -13.95
C GLY A 25 0.94 -0.73 -12.93
N MET A 26 2.04 0.00 -12.99
CA MET A 26 2.40 1.07 -12.07
C MET A 26 1.33 2.17 -12.05
N PHE A 27 0.54 2.23 -10.97
CA PHE A 27 -0.01 3.48 -10.46
C PHE A 27 0.76 3.82 -9.17
N PRO A 28 1.05 5.10 -8.87
CA PRO A 28 1.58 5.48 -7.58
C PRO A 28 0.60 5.05 -6.47
N ASN A 29 1.09 4.22 -5.53
CA ASN A 29 0.36 3.63 -4.41
C ASN A 29 -0.08 4.69 -3.37
N THR A 30 -1.01 5.57 -3.74
CA THR A 30 -1.71 6.47 -2.79
C THR A 30 -3.21 6.61 -3.08
N MET A 31 -3.77 5.87 -4.04
CA MET A 31 -5.21 5.91 -4.33
C MET A 31 -5.88 4.66 -3.74
N VAL A 32 -6.63 4.83 -2.65
CA VAL A 32 -7.67 3.86 -2.31
C VAL A 32 -8.70 3.92 -3.43
N ARG A 33 -8.76 2.88 -4.26
CA ARG A 33 -9.68 2.79 -5.39
C ARG A 33 -11.12 2.94 -4.84
N ALA A 34 -11.87 3.91 -5.37
CA ALA A 34 -13.28 4.04 -5.03
C ALA A 34 -14.01 2.73 -5.37
N GLU A 35 -14.93 2.29 -4.51
CA GLU A 35 -15.75 1.12 -4.79
C GLU A 35 -16.54 1.36 -6.08
N GLN A 36 -16.64 0.33 -6.92
CA GLN A 36 -17.41 0.43 -8.15
C GLN A 36 -18.88 0.68 -7.79
N PRO A 37 -19.54 1.64 -8.43
CA PRO A 37 -20.95 1.85 -8.19
C PRO A 37 -21.76 0.64 -8.70
N ASP A 38 -22.85 0.31 -8.00
CA ASP A 38 -23.76 -0.74 -8.42
C ASP A 38 -24.40 -0.41 -9.78
N VAL A 39 -24.20 -1.27 -10.76
CA VAL A 39 -24.84 -1.18 -12.08
C VAL A 39 -26.20 -1.88 -12.01
N PHE A 40 -27.27 -1.11 -12.19
CA PHE A 40 -28.64 -1.60 -11.98
C PHE A 40 -29.29 -2.19 -13.24
N ASP A 41 -28.93 -1.69 -14.41
CA ASP A 41 -29.37 -2.23 -15.71
C ASP A 41 -28.23 -2.16 -16.73
N SER A 42 -28.16 -3.19 -17.59
CA SER A 42 -27.22 -3.28 -18.70
C SER A 42 -27.85 -4.02 -19.86
N TYR A 43 -27.85 -3.43 -21.05
CA TYR A 43 -28.30 -4.10 -22.28
C TYR A 43 -27.50 -3.63 -23.49
N SER A 44 -27.39 -4.50 -24.50
CA SER A 44 -26.75 -4.21 -25.79
C SER A 44 -27.79 -4.28 -26.91
N ASP A 45 -27.82 -3.25 -27.77
CA ASP A 45 -28.62 -3.31 -29.00
C ASP A 45 -27.74 -3.83 -30.15
N SER A 46 -28.06 -5.02 -30.65
CA SER A 46 -27.31 -5.70 -31.70
C SER A 46 -27.31 -4.94 -33.04
N ASN A 47 -28.16 -3.93 -33.21
CA ASN A 47 -28.24 -3.15 -34.44
C ASN A 47 -27.38 -1.88 -34.46
N ASP A 48 -26.98 -1.33 -33.30
CA ASP A 48 -26.28 -0.03 -33.21
C ASP A 48 -24.92 -0.07 -32.48
N LEU A 49 -24.44 -1.25 -32.01
CA LEU A 49 -23.16 -1.38 -31.28
C LEU A 49 -23.06 -0.45 -30.05
N LEU A 50 -24.18 -0.15 -29.40
CA LEU A 50 -24.26 0.68 -28.20
C LEU A 50 -24.46 -0.19 -26.96
N GLU A 51 -23.60 -0.02 -25.95
CA GLU A 51 -23.82 -0.57 -24.60
C GLU A 51 -24.34 0.53 -23.69
N TYR A 52 -25.29 0.19 -22.83
CA TYR A 52 -25.93 1.11 -21.88
C TYR A 52 -25.68 0.64 -20.45
N TYR A 53 -25.37 1.59 -19.57
CA TYR A 53 -25.23 1.37 -18.12
C TYR A 53 -26.04 2.42 -17.35
N GLU A 54 -26.68 2.00 -16.27
CA GLU A 54 -27.37 2.89 -15.32
C GLU A 54 -26.84 2.69 -13.90
N VAL A 55 -26.44 3.80 -13.29
CA VAL A 55 -25.92 3.92 -11.93
C VAL A 55 -26.78 4.92 -11.17
N LYS A 56 -27.36 4.50 -10.04
CA LYS A 56 -28.17 5.37 -9.19
C LYS A 56 -27.28 6.25 -8.29
N PRO A 57 -27.77 7.42 -7.85
CA PRO A 57 -27.17 8.17 -6.76
C PRO A 57 -27.00 7.31 -5.50
N LEU A 58 -25.83 7.38 -4.86
CA LEU A 58 -25.61 6.77 -3.55
C LEU A 58 -26.43 7.51 -2.48
N THR A 59 -27.28 6.78 -1.77
CA THR A 59 -28.09 7.30 -0.66
C THR A 59 -27.95 6.40 0.55
N LEU A 60 -27.61 7.00 1.68
CA LEU A 60 -27.57 6.36 2.99
C LEU A 60 -28.91 6.65 3.69
N LEU A 61 -29.80 5.66 3.61
CA LEU A 61 -31.15 5.76 4.19
C LEU A 61 -31.08 5.77 5.72
N ALA A 62 -31.82 6.68 6.34
CA ALA A 62 -32.03 6.62 7.78
C ALA A 62 -32.96 5.43 8.13
N ASP A 63 -32.99 5.03 9.41
CA ASP A 63 -33.87 3.96 9.88
C ASP A 63 -35.34 4.24 9.52
N ASN A 64 -35.96 3.27 8.83
CA ASN A 64 -37.35 3.29 8.35
C ASN A 64 -37.64 4.25 7.18
N GLU A 65 -36.62 4.68 6.45
CA GLU A 65 -36.78 5.42 5.20
C GLU A 65 -36.91 4.51 3.98
N GLU A 66 -37.76 4.88 3.02
CA GLU A 66 -37.88 4.20 1.73
C GLU A 66 -36.87 4.75 0.72
N GLU A 67 -36.44 3.91 -0.23
CA GLU A 67 -35.55 4.31 -1.32
C GLU A 67 -36.10 5.55 -2.07
N PRO A 68 -35.28 6.60 -2.26
CA PRO A 68 -35.71 7.82 -2.92
C PRO A 68 -36.20 7.57 -4.36
N VAL A 69 -37.27 8.28 -4.74
CA VAL A 69 -37.80 8.23 -6.10
C VAL A 69 -37.00 9.18 -6.99
N VAL A 70 -36.10 8.62 -7.81
CA VAL A 70 -35.33 9.40 -8.80
C VAL A 70 -36.11 9.46 -10.12
N HIS A 71 -36.58 10.65 -10.49
CA HIS A 71 -37.28 10.90 -11.75
C HIS A 71 -36.28 11.19 -12.89
N TYR A 72 -35.89 10.15 -13.62
CA TYR A 72 -34.94 10.26 -14.74
C TYR A 72 -35.52 10.91 -16.01
N ASP A 73 -36.84 11.06 -16.08
CA ASP A 73 -37.56 11.43 -17.30
C ASP A 73 -37.68 12.96 -17.50
N ASP A 74 -37.29 13.77 -16.51
CA ASP A 74 -37.41 15.23 -16.53
C ASP A 74 -36.14 15.98 -16.97
N ILE A 75 -35.05 15.26 -17.30
CA ILE A 75 -33.84 15.88 -17.84
C ILE A 75 -34.11 16.25 -19.30
N ALA A 76 -34.56 17.49 -19.50
CA ALA A 76 -34.74 18.07 -20.82
C ALA A 76 -33.44 17.92 -21.64
N LEU A 77 -33.53 17.12 -22.73
CA LEU A 77 -32.56 17.01 -23.83
C LEU A 77 -32.49 18.34 -24.62
N LEU A 78 -32.16 19.43 -23.94
CA LEU A 78 -32.15 20.79 -24.49
C LEU A 78 -30.83 21.49 -24.16
N SER A 79 -29.71 20.91 -24.58
CA SER A 79 -28.58 21.71 -25.07
C SER A 79 -27.68 20.85 -25.95
N GLU A 80 -27.33 21.34 -27.14
CA GLU A 80 -26.21 20.80 -27.92
C GLU A 80 -24.93 21.08 -27.12
N GLN A 81 -24.31 20.05 -26.55
CA GLN A 81 -22.97 20.16 -25.98
C GLN A 81 -21.93 19.51 -26.89
N GLU A 82 -20.77 20.14 -26.97
CA GLU A 82 -19.65 19.73 -27.80
C GLU A 82 -19.01 18.43 -27.27
N ASP A 83 -18.73 17.51 -28.19
CA ASP A 83 -17.93 16.33 -27.88
C ASP A 83 -16.47 16.77 -27.62
N ILE A 84 -15.89 16.38 -26.48
CA ILE A 84 -14.47 16.59 -26.23
C ILE A 84 -13.65 15.36 -26.61
N THR A 85 -12.47 15.54 -27.19
CA THR A 85 -11.49 14.45 -27.35
C THR A 85 -10.46 14.51 -26.22
N VAL A 86 -10.27 13.41 -25.51
CA VAL A 86 -9.23 13.23 -24.49
C VAL A 86 -8.23 12.18 -24.95
N ASN A 87 -6.94 12.37 -24.63
CA ASN A 87 -5.85 11.53 -25.16
C ASN A 87 -5.05 10.81 -24.07
N SER A 88 -5.50 10.87 -22.81
CA SER A 88 -4.93 10.10 -21.70
C SER A 88 -5.98 9.80 -20.63
N GLU A 89 -5.72 8.77 -19.81
CA GLU A 89 -6.57 8.45 -18.64
C GLU A 89 -6.63 9.62 -17.64
N SER A 90 -5.50 10.30 -17.41
CA SER A 90 -5.44 11.44 -16.48
C SER A 90 -6.29 12.63 -16.96
N GLU A 91 -6.24 12.95 -18.25
CA GLU A 91 -7.08 14.00 -18.84
C GLU A 91 -8.57 13.65 -18.72
N LEU A 92 -8.93 12.39 -19.01
CA LEU A 92 -10.29 11.89 -18.90
C LEU A 92 -10.83 12.04 -17.46
N TYR A 93 -10.10 11.54 -16.47
CA TYR A 93 -10.56 11.55 -15.07
C TYR A 93 -10.71 12.97 -14.54
N LYS A 94 -9.74 13.85 -14.84
CA LYS A 94 -9.80 15.26 -14.46
C LYS A 94 -10.97 15.98 -15.13
N TYR A 95 -11.24 15.70 -16.40
CA TYR A 95 -12.36 16.30 -17.11
C TYR A 95 -13.72 15.85 -16.54
N LEU A 96 -13.90 14.53 -16.34
CA LEU A 96 -15.11 13.98 -15.74
C LEU A 96 -15.36 14.56 -14.35
N SER A 97 -14.36 14.54 -13.47
CA SER A 97 -14.46 15.04 -12.09
C SER A 97 -14.90 16.51 -12.08
N LYS A 98 -14.26 17.35 -12.90
CA LYS A 98 -14.60 18.77 -13.05
C LYS A 98 -16.04 18.96 -13.53
N LYS A 99 -16.47 18.21 -14.56
CA LYS A 99 -17.83 18.36 -15.12
C LYS A 99 -18.92 17.96 -14.12
N MET A 100 -18.64 16.96 -13.28
CA MET A 100 -19.53 16.55 -12.20
C MET A 100 -19.60 17.59 -11.07
N ALA A 101 -18.47 18.19 -10.69
CA ALA A 101 -18.44 19.31 -9.74
C ALA A 101 -19.24 20.52 -10.27
N GLU A 102 -19.16 20.81 -11.57
CA GLU A 102 -19.96 21.84 -12.27
C GLU A 102 -21.45 21.47 -12.44
N ARG A 103 -21.88 20.27 -11.97
CA ARG A 103 -23.25 19.74 -12.15
C ARG A 103 -23.70 19.66 -13.61
N SER A 104 -22.77 19.35 -14.52
CA SER A 104 -23.11 19.13 -15.94
C SER A 104 -24.05 17.93 -16.09
N THR A 105 -25.22 18.13 -16.70
CA THR A 105 -26.25 17.10 -16.88
C THR A 105 -26.01 16.20 -18.10
N GLN A 106 -25.21 16.66 -19.06
CA GLN A 106 -24.69 15.84 -20.16
C GLN A 106 -23.18 15.99 -20.28
N ILE A 107 -22.49 14.86 -20.51
CA ILE A 107 -21.04 14.84 -20.70
C ILE A 107 -20.71 13.88 -21.85
N ASN A 108 -20.23 14.43 -22.97
CA ASN A 108 -19.84 13.66 -24.14
C ASN A 108 -18.32 13.64 -24.30
N ILE A 109 -17.74 12.44 -24.36
CA ILE A 109 -16.29 12.25 -24.43
C ILE A 109 -15.94 11.27 -25.55
N ILE A 110 -14.96 11.63 -26.36
CA ILE A 110 -14.33 10.80 -27.38
C ILE A 110 -12.94 10.43 -26.86
N LEU A 111 -12.60 9.14 -26.88
CA LEU A 111 -11.31 8.65 -26.43
C LEU A 111 -10.77 7.54 -27.33
N PRO A 112 -9.44 7.42 -27.47
CA PRO A 112 -8.79 6.31 -28.14
C PRO A 112 -9.21 4.92 -27.60
N ASN A 113 -9.32 3.95 -28.50
CA ASN A 113 -9.78 2.58 -28.15
C ASN A 113 -8.81 1.85 -27.19
N ASP A 114 -7.51 2.11 -27.28
CA ASP A 114 -6.51 1.58 -26.36
C ASP A 114 -6.71 2.10 -24.93
N ILE A 115 -7.02 3.39 -24.77
CA ILE A 115 -7.38 3.98 -23.47
C ILE A 115 -8.70 3.38 -22.96
N ASN A 116 -9.74 3.28 -23.78
CA ASN A 116 -11.00 2.64 -23.40
C ASN A 116 -10.78 1.20 -22.89
N ASN A 117 -9.95 0.43 -23.59
CA ASN A 117 -9.62 -0.95 -23.22
C ASN A 117 -8.80 -1.03 -21.92
N SER A 118 -7.86 -0.10 -21.70
CA SER A 118 -7.05 0.00 -20.48
C SER A 118 -7.92 0.27 -19.25
N ILE A 119 -8.85 1.24 -19.37
CA ILE A 119 -9.76 1.62 -18.28
C ILE A 119 -10.81 0.54 -18.02
N GLY A 120 -11.25 -0.15 -19.07
CA GLY A 120 -12.34 -1.13 -19.00
C GLY A 120 -13.73 -0.50 -19.02
N GLY A 121 -13.91 0.59 -19.77
CA GLY A 121 -15.23 1.17 -20.07
C GLY A 121 -15.67 2.37 -19.19
N PRO A 122 -16.87 2.91 -19.46
CA PRO A 122 -17.31 4.20 -18.92
C PRO A 122 -17.63 4.20 -17.41
N VAL A 123 -18.03 3.07 -16.82
CA VAL A 123 -18.29 2.98 -15.37
C VAL A 123 -16.97 3.01 -14.58
N ASN A 124 -15.94 2.33 -15.08
CA ASN A 124 -14.59 2.41 -14.52
C ASN A 124 -14.00 3.82 -14.66
N ALA A 125 -14.24 4.49 -15.80
CA ALA A 125 -13.85 5.88 -15.99
C ALA A 125 -14.46 6.83 -14.95
N TYR A 126 -15.77 6.68 -14.66
CA TYR A 126 -16.43 7.42 -13.59
C TYR A 126 -15.81 7.11 -12.22
N THR A 127 -15.63 5.82 -11.90
CA THR A 127 -15.10 5.40 -10.60
C THR A 127 -13.70 5.95 -10.34
N ASN A 128 -12.84 5.95 -11.37
CA ASN A 128 -11.50 6.53 -11.27
C ASN A 128 -11.53 8.07 -11.22
N ALA A 129 -12.51 8.72 -11.86
CA ALA A 129 -12.68 10.18 -11.80
C ALA A 129 -13.12 10.70 -10.41
N ILE A 130 -13.76 9.85 -9.61
CA ILE A 130 -14.15 10.17 -8.22
C ILE A 130 -13.21 9.57 -7.17
N ALA A 131 -12.08 8.98 -7.59
CA ALA A 131 -11.09 8.47 -6.65
C ALA A 131 -10.49 9.62 -5.83
N TYR A 132 -10.31 9.37 -4.53
CA TYR A 132 -9.78 10.38 -3.62
C TYR A 132 -8.31 10.68 -3.88
N SER A 133 -7.93 11.95 -3.75
CA SER A 133 -6.54 12.38 -3.62
C SER A 133 -6.46 13.54 -2.64
N ASP A 134 -5.34 13.72 -1.93
CA ASP A 134 -5.20 14.86 -1.01
C ASP A 134 -5.33 16.21 -1.73
N SER A 135 -5.03 16.26 -3.03
CA SER A 135 -5.14 17.46 -3.87
C SER A 135 -6.55 17.78 -4.39
N CYS A 136 -7.54 16.89 -4.23
CA CYS A 136 -8.90 17.18 -4.68
C CYS A 136 -9.51 18.34 -3.87
N SER A 137 -10.46 19.05 -4.46
CA SER A 137 -11.23 20.10 -3.79
C SER A 137 -12.35 19.51 -2.90
N GLY A 138 -12.97 20.37 -2.08
CA GLY A 138 -14.17 20.02 -1.30
C GLY A 138 -15.42 19.71 -2.13
N GLN A 139 -15.36 19.83 -3.46
CA GLN A 139 -16.45 19.57 -4.40
C GLN A 139 -16.20 18.30 -5.25
N GLU A 140 -15.05 17.67 -5.10
CA GLU A 140 -14.62 16.49 -5.86
C GLU A 140 -14.51 15.26 -4.95
N ALA A 141 -14.26 14.10 -5.56
CA ALA A 141 -14.08 12.80 -4.89
C ALA A 141 -15.26 12.42 -3.98
N ASP A 142 -15.08 12.40 -2.67
CA ASP A 142 -16.12 11.99 -1.71
C ASP A 142 -17.36 12.90 -1.80
N ALA A 143 -17.20 14.18 -2.11
CA ALA A 143 -18.34 15.09 -2.31
C ALA A 143 -19.20 14.69 -3.52
N ILE A 144 -18.62 14.10 -4.57
CA ILE A 144 -19.38 13.58 -5.73
C ILE A 144 -19.97 12.22 -5.37
N ARG A 145 -19.17 11.32 -4.76
CA ARG A 145 -19.59 9.97 -4.38
C ARG A 145 -20.81 10.00 -3.46
N TYR A 146 -20.79 10.86 -2.44
CA TYR A 146 -21.86 10.99 -1.46
C TYR A 146 -22.84 12.13 -1.79
N GLY A 147 -22.55 13.02 -2.75
CA GLY A 147 -23.41 14.17 -3.08
C GLY A 147 -24.67 13.86 -3.87
N GLY A 148 -25.10 12.60 -3.95
CA GLY A 148 -26.29 12.22 -4.70
C GLY A 148 -26.08 12.28 -6.22
N THR A 149 -24.91 11.87 -6.71
CA THR A 149 -24.61 11.81 -8.15
C THR A 149 -24.88 10.41 -8.71
N GLY A 150 -25.72 10.32 -9.74
CA GLY A 150 -25.98 9.12 -10.54
C GLY A 150 -25.88 9.42 -12.03
N PHE A 151 -25.93 8.40 -12.88
CA PHE A 151 -25.87 8.59 -14.32
C PHE A 151 -26.43 7.42 -15.13
N ARG A 152 -26.82 7.73 -16.37
CA ARG A 152 -26.92 6.78 -17.47
C ARG A 152 -25.79 7.05 -18.44
N VAL A 153 -25.12 6.03 -18.95
CA VAL A 153 -24.09 6.22 -19.96
C VAL A 153 -24.30 5.26 -21.12
N SER A 154 -24.22 5.78 -22.34
CA SER A 154 -24.08 4.98 -23.54
C SER A 154 -22.63 5.03 -24.02
N THR A 155 -22.12 3.88 -24.43
CA THR A 155 -20.84 3.75 -25.11
C THR A 155 -21.05 3.21 -26.51
N GLY A 156 -20.43 3.83 -27.50
CA GLY A 156 -20.60 3.46 -28.90
C GLY A 156 -19.37 3.74 -29.75
N TYR A 157 -19.31 3.02 -30.88
CA TYR A 157 -18.32 3.26 -31.92
C TYR A 157 -18.42 4.70 -32.42
N TYR A 158 -17.32 5.46 -32.33
CA TYR A 158 -17.23 6.80 -32.91
C TYR A 158 -16.48 6.76 -34.25
N SER A 159 -15.32 6.12 -34.27
CA SER A 159 -14.55 5.83 -35.48
C SER A 159 -13.63 4.63 -35.26
N SER A 160 -12.87 4.20 -36.28
CA SER A 160 -12.03 3.00 -36.19
C SER A 160 -10.98 3.02 -35.07
N GLN A 161 -10.62 4.20 -34.58
CA GLN A 161 -9.63 4.40 -33.52
C GLN A 161 -10.23 4.95 -32.22
N TYR A 162 -11.51 5.33 -32.20
CA TYR A 162 -12.10 6.07 -31.09
C TYR A 162 -13.48 5.52 -30.67
N THR A 163 -13.71 5.56 -29.36
CA THR A 163 -14.98 5.25 -28.69
C THR A 163 -15.58 6.53 -28.14
N LYS A 164 -16.92 6.65 -28.15
CA LYS A 164 -17.65 7.76 -27.53
C LYS A 164 -18.37 7.28 -26.28
N TYR A 165 -18.19 8.01 -25.18
CA TYR A 165 -19.03 7.94 -23.99
C TYR A 165 -20.00 9.11 -23.98
N SER A 166 -21.28 8.85 -23.71
CA SER A 166 -22.31 9.88 -23.57
C SER A 166 -23.02 9.69 -22.23
N TYR A 167 -22.65 10.48 -21.24
CA TYR A 167 -23.26 10.44 -19.90
C TYR A 167 -24.45 11.40 -19.83
N THR A 168 -25.54 10.92 -19.27
CA THR A 168 -26.67 11.69 -18.77
C THR A 168 -26.65 11.61 -17.24
N MET A 169 -26.26 12.71 -16.59
CA MET A 169 -26.04 12.76 -15.14
C MET A 169 -27.31 13.16 -14.40
N THR A 170 -27.46 12.65 -13.18
CA THR A 170 -28.52 13.01 -12.23
C THR A 170 -27.87 13.45 -10.92
N TYR A 171 -28.35 14.56 -10.35
CA TYR A 171 -27.82 15.14 -9.12
C TYR A 171 -28.97 15.49 -8.16
N TYR A 172 -28.69 15.50 -6.86
CA TYR A 172 -29.63 16.01 -5.85
C TYR A 172 -29.57 17.53 -5.70
N THR A 173 -28.50 18.17 -6.16
CA THR A 173 -28.36 19.64 -6.22
C THR A 173 -28.27 20.16 -7.65
N THR A 174 -28.71 21.39 -7.86
CA THR A 174 -28.47 22.15 -9.11
C THR A 174 -27.13 22.89 -9.06
N ALA A 175 -26.65 23.36 -10.21
CA ALA A 175 -25.46 24.21 -10.27
C ALA A 175 -25.62 25.53 -9.47
N GLU A 176 -26.82 26.12 -9.48
CA GLU A 176 -27.14 27.34 -8.72
C GLU A 176 -27.07 27.09 -7.21
N GLN A 177 -27.62 25.96 -6.74
CA GLN A 177 -27.52 25.56 -5.33
C GLN A 177 -26.07 25.31 -4.90
N GLU A 178 -25.22 24.74 -5.77
CA GLU A 178 -23.79 24.57 -5.47
C GLU A 178 -23.01 25.88 -5.43
N GLU A 179 -23.41 26.88 -6.23
CA GLU A 179 -22.84 28.23 -6.17
C GLU A 179 -23.24 28.92 -4.86
N GLU A 180 -24.51 28.83 -4.45
CA GLU A 180 -25.00 29.33 -3.18
C GLU A 180 -24.29 28.65 -1.99
N LEU A 181 -24.17 27.31 -2.01
CA LEU A 181 -23.43 26.56 -0.99
C LEU A 181 -21.96 27.00 -0.94
N THR A 182 -21.32 27.26 -2.08
CA THR A 182 -19.94 27.77 -2.10
C THR A 182 -19.84 29.12 -1.39
N ALA A 183 -20.76 30.04 -1.66
CA ALA A 183 -20.78 31.34 -0.98
C ALA A 183 -21.05 31.20 0.54
N ALA A 184 -21.95 30.30 0.93
CA ALA A 184 -22.26 30.01 2.32
C ALA A 184 -21.07 29.40 3.07
N VAL A 185 -20.37 28.42 2.46
CA VAL A 185 -19.15 27.82 3.01
C VAL A 185 -18.09 28.90 3.21
N ASN A 186 -17.80 29.72 2.20
CA ASN A 186 -16.80 30.79 2.33
C ASN A 186 -17.13 31.75 3.48
N SER A 187 -18.40 32.13 3.61
CA SER A 187 -18.87 32.99 4.70
C SER A 187 -18.70 32.33 6.09
N ALA A 188 -19.00 31.03 6.19
CA ALA A 188 -18.78 30.26 7.41
C ALA A 188 -17.29 30.19 7.77
N MET A 189 -16.43 29.88 6.78
CA MET A 189 -14.97 29.79 6.96
C MET A 189 -14.36 31.11 7.43
N ASP A 190 -14.80 32.24 6.86
CA ASP A 190 -14.36 33.58 7.27
C ASP A 190 -14.78 33.89 8.72
N SER A 191 -15.99 33.50 9.12
CA SER A 191 -16.51 33.75 10.48
C SER A 191 -15.72 33.04 11.58
N MET A 192 -15.15 31.86 11.29
CA MET A 192 -14.41 31.05 12.25
C MET A 192 -12.95 31.48 12.41
N ASN A 193 -12.42 32.33 11.51
CA ASN A 193 -11.04 32.83 11.52
C ASN A 193 -9.98 31.73 11.77
N LEU A 194 -9.94 30.75 10.87
CA LEU A 194 -9.09 29.55 11.00
C LEU A 194 -7.58 29.79 10.78
N ASN A 195 -7.20 31.01 10.39
CA ASN A 195 -5.81 31.34 10.10
C ASN A 195 -4.95 31.26 11.36
N GLY A 196 -3.81 30.55 11.26
CA GLY A 196 -2.89 30.34 12.38
C GLY A 196 -3.34 29.32 13.44
N LYS A 197 -4.51 28.68 13.24
CA LYS A 197 -4.99 27.59 14.09
C LYS A 197 -4.31 26.26 13.74
N THR A 198 -4.10 25.43 14.77
CA THR A 198 -3.68 24.03 14.61
C THR A 198 -4.77 23.21 13.89
N GLU A 199 -4.40 22.06 13.35
CA GLU A 199 -5.35 21.16 12.67
C GLU A 199 -6.51 20.76 13.60
N ALA A 200 -6.22 20.43 14.87
CA ALA A 200 -7.23 20.09 15.86
C ALA A 200 -8.20 21.24 16.17
N GLU A 201 -7.68 22.46 16.33
CA GLU A 201 -8.50 23.65 16.55
C GLU A 201 -9.40 23.94 15.35
N LYS A 202 -8.88 23.79 14.12
CA LYS A 202 -9.68 23.96 12.90
C LYS A 202 -10.81 22.95 12.84
N VAL A 203 -10.51 21.67 13.09
CA VAL A 203 -11.51 20.59 13.12
C VAL A 203 -12.60 20.91 14.14
N LYS A 204 -12.23 21.31 15.36
CA LYS A 204 -13.20 21.64 16.40
C LYS A 204 -14.07 22.84 16.03
N LEU A 205 -13.50 23.91 15.49
CA LEU A 205 -14.28 25.08 15.09
C LEU A 205 -15.28 24.74 13.97
N ILE A 206 -14.86 23.96 12.97
CA ILE A 206 -15.74 23.50 11.87
C ILE A 206 -16.84 22.59 12.41
N HIS A 207 -16.48 21.63 13.26
CA HIS A 207 -17.41 20.73 13.93
C HIS A 207 -18.48 21.51 14.71
N ASP A 208 -18.05 22.38 15.62
CA ASP A 208 -18.93 23.13 16.51
C ASP A 208 -19.84 24.06 15.70
N TYR A 209 -19.33 24.67 14.63
CA TYR A 209 -20.14 25.49 13.72
C TYR A 209 -21.25 24.69 13.06
N ILE A 210 -20.97 23.48 12.56
CA ILE A 210 -21.99 22.62 11.95
C ILE A 210 -23.03 22.21 13.00
N CYS A 211 -22.59 21.76 14.18
CA CYS A 211 -23.48 21.36 15.26
C CYS A 211 -24.37 22.50 15.77
N ASP A 212 -23.94 23.77 15.69
CA ASP A 212 -24.74 24.94 16.07
C ASP A 212 -25.72 25.40 14.98
N LYS A 213 -25.47 25.03 13.72
CA LYS A 213 -26.20 25.59 12.56
C LYS A 213 -27.12 24.62 11.84
N VAL A 214 -26.97 23.33 12.08
CA VAL A 214 -27.71 22.29 11.38
C VAL A 214 -28.53 21.48 12.36
N ASP A 215 -29.84 21.37 12.11
CA ASP A 215 -30.73 20.45 12.80
C ASP A 215 -30.88 19.14 12.01
N TYR A 216 -31.19 18.04 12.69
CA TYR A 216 -31.47 16.77 12.01
C TYR A 216 -32.89 16.78 11.41
N ASP A 217 -33.03 16.43 10.13
CA ASP A 217 -34.32 16.46 9.42
C ASP A 217 -35.17 15.20 9.67
N TYR A 218 -35.69 15.05 10.88
CA TYR A 218 -36.63 13.97 11.21
C TYR A 218 -37.93 14.03 10.41
N SER A 219 -38.38 15.24 10.04
CA SER A 219 -39.61 15.44 9.27
C SER A 219 -39.49 14.96 7.82
N GLY A 220 -38.31 15.11 7.22
CA GLY A 220 -38.02 14.71 5.86
C GLY A 220 -37.90 13.20 5.69
N LEU A 221 -37.69 12.41 6.76
CA LEU A 221 -37.51 10.95 6.66
C LEU A 221 -38.69 10.22 6.03
N SER A 222 -39.91 10.74 6.18
CA SER A 222 -41.11 10.15 5.56
C SER A 222 -41.37 10.60 4.13
N ASP A 223 -40.58 11.55 3.60
CA ASP A 223 -40.75 12.11 2.26
C ASP A 223 -39.62 11.63 1.33
N SER A 224 -39.89 10.55 0.58
CA SER A 224 -38.95 9.97 -0.39
C SER A 224 -38.76 10.82 -1.66
N SER A 225 -39.52 11.92 -1.82
CA SER A 225 -39.33 12.89 -2.89
C SER A 225 -38.38 14.03 -2.52
N ASN A 226 -38.16 14.26 -1.22
CA ASN A 226 -37.19 15.22 -0.72
C ASN A 226 -35.77 14.66 -0.82
N LEU A 227 -35.13 14.87 -1.97
CA LEU A 227 -33.74 14.44 -2.22
C LEU A 227 -32.70 15.41 -1.65
N ILE A 228 -33.06 16.68 -1.41
CA ILE A 228 -32.09 17.71 -1.01
C ILE A 228 -31.54 17.47 0.40
N LYS A 229 -32.31 16.82 1.29
CA LYS A 229 -31.94 16.51 2.69
C LYS A 229 -30.63 15.72 2.86
N TYR A 230 -30.19 15.00 1.83
CA TYR A 230 -28.92 14.24 1.82
C TYR A 230 -27.69 15.09 1.47
N THR A 231 -27.86 16.40 1.22
CA THR A 231 -26.82 17.24 0.61
C THR A 231 -26.24 18.23 1.62
N ALA A 232 -25.01 18.68 1.38
CA ALA A 232 -24.40 19.76 2.15
C ALA A 232 -25.13 21.12 1.96
N TYR A 233 -25.87 21.27 0.85
CA TYR A 233 -26.69 22.46 0.60
C TYR A 233 -27.83 22.54 1.62
N ALA A 234 -28.59 21.45 1.79
CA ALA A 234 -29.64 21.42 2.82
C ALA A 234 -29.06 21.63 4.22
N ALA A 235 -27.90 21.02 4.51
CA ALA A 235 -27.24 21.20 5.79
C ALA A 235 -26.90 22.67 6.08
N LEU A 236 -26.16 23.36 5.21
CA LEU A 236 -25.69 24.72 5.51
C LEU A 236 -26.68 25.83 5.13
N CYS A 237 -27.36 25.70 3.99
CA CYS A 237 -28.21 26.76 3.45
C CYS A 237 -29.66 26.67 3.98
N GLU A 238 -30.19 25.45 4.18
CA GLU A 238 -31.54 25.26 4.76
C GLU A 238 -31.50 25.02 6.28
N GLY A 239 -30.31 24.73 6.83
CA GLY A 239 -30.10 24.47 8.26
C GLY A 239 -30.63 23.10 8.71
N LYS A 240 -30.98 22.21 7.79
CA LYS A 240 -31.59 20.90 8.09
C LYS A 240 -31.13 19.82 7.12
N ALA A 241 -30.62 18.71 7.63
CA ALA A 241 -30.19 17.58 6.81
C ALA A 241 -30.23 16.25 7.57
N VAL A 242 -30.01 15.14 6.86
CA VAL A 242 -29.69 13.83 7.47
C VAL A 242 -28.18 13.60 7.50
N CYS A 243 -27.73 12.51 8.14
CA CYS A 243 -26.31 12.22 8.41
C CYS A 243 -25.39 12.37 7.19
N GLN A 244 -25.86 11.99 6.00
CA GLN A 244 -25.13 12.17 4.73
C GLN A 244 -24.81 13.64 4.44
N GLY A 245 -25.78 14.55 4.62
CA GLY A 245 -25.59 15.99 4.38
C GLY A 245 -24.59 16.61 5.36
N TYR A 246 -24.62 16.20 6.64
CA TYR A 246 -23.63 16.61 7.65
C TYR A 246 -22.22 16.18 7.25
N ALA A 247 -22.04 14.91 6.88
CA ALA A 247 -20.74 14.37 6.55
C ALA A 247 -20.12 15.03 5.29
N ILE A 248 -20.94 15.37 4.30
CA ILE A 248 -20.50 16.10 3.10
C ILE A 248 -20.12 17.54 3.45
N LEU A 249 -20.90 18.22 4.30
CA LEU A 249 -20.60 19.58 4.71
C LEU A 249 -19.28 19.65 5.49
N PHE A 250 -19.11 18.76 6.47
CA PHE A 250 -17.86 18.66 7.24
C PHE A 250 -16.66 18.37 6.33
N TYR A 251 -16.80 17.44 5.37
CA TYR A 251 -15.79 17.19 4.34
C TYR A 251 -15.44 18.46 3.56
N ARG A 252 -16.45 19.17 3.03
CA ARG A 252 -16.26 20.37 2.21
C ARG A 252 -15.52 21.47 2.98
N MET A 253 -15.94 21.75 4.21
CA MET A 253 -15.32 22.77 5.07
C MET A 253 -13.90 22.36 5.50
N CYS A 254 -13.65 21.09 5.81
CA CYS A 254 -12.32 20.59 6.12
C CYS A 254 -11.36 20.69 4.93
N LYS A 255 -11.81 20.35 3.71
CA LYS A 255 -11.01 20.52 2.49
C LYS A 255 -10.67 21.99 2.23
N GLU A 256 -11.61 22.90 2.43
CA GLU A 256 -11.37 24.36 2.32
C GLU A 256 -10.38 24.86 3.39
N ALA A 257 -10.37 24.24 4.58
CA ALA A 257 -9.41 24.53 5.64
C ALA A 257 -7.99 23.96 5.41
N GLY A 258 -7.79 23.23 4.31
CA GLY A 258 -6.55 22.54 3.97
C GLY A 258 -6.31 21.25 4.75
N LEU A 259 -7.36 20.64 5.32
CA LEU A 259 -7.28 19.41 6.10
C LEU A 259 -7.45 18.18 5.19
N SER A 260 -6.75 17.09 5.51
CA SER A 260 -7.02 15.79 4.89
C SER A 260 -8.18 15.11 5.62
N VAL A 261 -9.25 14.83 4.90
CA VAL A 261 -10.54 14.35 5.41
C VAL A 261 -11.13 13.35 4.41
N ARG A 262 -11.86 12.35 4.93
CA ARG A 262 -12.67 11.40 4.16
C ARG A 262 -14.07 11.30 4.74
N ILE A 263 -15.05 10.98 3.90
CA ILE A 263 -16.38 10.54 4.32
C ILE A 263 -16.35 9.02 4.49
N ILE A 264 -16.95 8.52 5.56
CA ILE A 264 -17.02 7.10 5.91
C ILE A 264 -18.49 6.71 6.04
N SER A 265 -18.86 5.60 5.41
CA SER A 265 -20.16 4.97 5.60
C SER A 265 -20.06 3.68 6.42
N GLY A 266 -21.15 3.36 7.09
CA GLY A 266 -21.24 2.21 7.97
C GLY A 266 -22.60 2.13 8.63
N THR A 267 -22.61 1.67 9.88
CA THR A 267 -23.80 1.67 10.73
C THR A 267 -23.53 2.37 12.07
N GLY A 268 -24.55 3.03 12.60
CA GLY A 268 -24.60 3.58 13.95
C GLY A 268 -25.78 2.97 14.70
N ASN A 269 -25.55 2.32 15.85
CA ASN A 269 -26.58 1.54 16.58
C ASN A 269 -27.35 0.51 15.72
N GLY A 270 -26.76 0.04 14.62
CA GLY A 270 -27.35 -0.95 13.71
C GLY A 270 -28.05 -0.37 12.47
N GLY A 271 -28.34 0.94 12.44
CA GLY A 271 -28.90 1.64 11.28
C GLY A 271 -27.81 2.22 10.35
N PRO A 272 -28.04 2.41 9.04
CA PRO A 272 -27.06 3.02 8.15
C PRO A 272 -26.67 4.43 8.61
N HIS A 273 -25.39 4.76 8.53
CA HIS A 273 -24.88 6.04 9.02
C HIS A 273 -23.66 6.53 8.25
N ALA A 274 -23.43 7.85 8.27
CA ALA A 274 -22.32 8.52 7.63
C ALA A 274 -21.62 9.45 8.62
N TRP A 275 -20.29 9.45 8.61
CA TRP A 275 -19.45 10.34 9.43
C TRP A 275 -18.14 10.63 8.70
N ASN A 276 -17.18 11.27 9.37
CA ASN A 276 -15.90 11.62 8.77
C ASN A 276 -14.72 11.01 9.53
N ILE A 277 -13.61 10.81 8.81
CA ILE A 277 -12.29 10.80 9.44
C ILE A 277 -11.49 12.01 8.97
N VAL A 278 -10.73 12.60 9.88
CA VAL A 278 -9.87 13.76 9.59
C VAL A 278 -8.50 13.56 10.18
N LYS A 279 -7.47 13.97 9.43
CA LYS A 279 -6.09 13.91 9.87
C LYS A 279 -5.78 15.07 10.80
N VAL A 280 -5.22 14.73 11.96
CA VAL A 280 -4.64 15.68 12.91
C VAL A 280 -3.26 15.16 13.30
N ASP A 281 -2.25 16.02 13.18
CA ASP A 281 -0.83 15.67 13.22
C ASP A 281 -0.50 14.57 12.19
N ASN A 282 -0.19 13.36 12.66
CA ASN A 282 0.21 12.22 11.83
C ASN A 282 -0.78 11.06 11.87
N ALA A 283 -1.99 11.27 12.37
CA ALA A 283 -3.00 10.22 12.52
C ALA A 283 -4.40 10.71 12.12
N TYR A 284 -5.25 9.78 11.71
CA TYR A 284 -6.66 10.04 11.45
C TYR A 284 -7.52 9.73 12.67
N TYR A 285 -8.59 10.50 12.81
CA TYR A 285 -9.55 10.40 13.90
C TYR A 285 -10.98 10.50 13.35
N ASN A 286 -11.91 9.77 13.98
CA ASN A 286 -13.32 9.83 13.65
C ASN A 286 -13.95 11.12 14.20
N VAL A 287 -14.86 11.71 13.42
CA VAL A 287 -15.68 12.86 13.78
C VAL A 287 -17.12 12.61 13.31
N ASP A 288 -18.10 12.75 14.20
CA ASP A 288 -19.52 12.63 13.87
C ASP A 288 -20.31 13.87 14.34
N SER A 289 -20.33 14.88 13.47
CA SER A 289 -21.09 16.12 13.71
C SER A 289 -22.60 15.90 13.73
N THR A 290 -23.10 14.78 13.21
CA THR A 290 -24.54 14.50 13.20
C THR A 290 -25.02 14.16 14.60
N TRP A 291 -24.31 13.26 15.29
CA TRP A 291 -24.71 12.85 16.65
C TRP A 291 -24.33 13.89 17.70
N ASP A 292 -23.25 14.64 17.50
CA ASP A 292 -22.87 15.73 18.40
C ASP A 292 -23.71 17.02 18.21
N GLY A 293 -24.41 17.17 17.08
CA GLY A 293 -25.24 18.34 16.75
C GLY A 293 -26.74 18.21 17.00
N GLN A 294 -27.23 17.06 17.47
CA GLN A 294 -28.68 16.80 17.61
C GLN A 294 -29.32 17.36 18.89
N ASP A 295 -28.52 17.90 19.82
CA ASP A 295 -28.99 18.43 21.10
C ASP A 295 -29.09 19.96 21.09
N SER A 296 -29.77 20.53 22.09
CA SER A 296 -29.86 22.01 22.25
C SER A 296 -28.50 22.70 22.50
N THR A 297 -27.45 21.91 22.69
CA THR A 297 -26.08 22.35 22.90
C THR A 297 -25.15 21.43 22.13
N THR A 298 -24.15 21.99 21.45
CA THR A 298 -23.06 21.23 20.83
C THR A 298 -22.39 20.31 21.85
N LEU A 299 -22.34 19.02 21.54
CA LEU A 299 -21.56 18.03 22.28
C LEU A 299 -20.21 17.80 21.61
N ASP A 300 -19.27 17.17 22.32
CA ASP A 300 -17.96 16.75 21.80
C ASP A 300 -17.75 15.23 21.98
N THR A 301 -18.86 14.47 22.00
CA THR A 301 -18.84 13.05 22.37
C THR A 301 -18.12 12.21 21.32
N TYR A 302 -18.25 12.59 20.04
CA TYR A 302 -17.72 11.87 18.88
C TYR A 302 -16.66 12.68 18.13
N LEU A 303 -16.08 13.70 18.78
CA LEU A 303 -15.05 14.56 18.20
C LEU A 303 -13.63 14.01 18.38
N LEU A 304 -12.96 13.72 17.26
CA LEU A 304 -11.56 13.26 17.19
C LEU A 304 -11.27 11.97 17.99
N LEU A 305 -12.17 10.99 17.87
CA LEU A 305 -12.01 9.69 18.52
C LEU A 305 -11.12 8.73 17.71
N ASN A 306 -10.36 7.90 18.42
CA ASN A 306 -9.70 6.74 17.81
C ASN A 306 -10.72 5.67 17.40
N GLU A 307 -10.26 4.65 16.68
CA GLU A 307 -11.13 3.57 16.22
C GLU A 307 -11.80 2.82 17.39
N LYS A 308 -11.03 2.51 18.44
CA LYS A 308 -11.52 1.73 19.59
C LYS A 308 -12.66 2.44 20.31
N ASP A 309 -12.50 3.73 20.62
CA ASP A 309 -13.50 4.51 21.35
C ASP A 309 -14.75 4.76 20.49
N PHE A 310 -14.55 4.99 19.19
CA PHE A 310 -15.64 5.21 18.24
C PHE A 310 -16.45 3.94 17.95
N SER A 311 -15.80 2.77 17.92
CA SER A 311 -16.42 1.49 17.58
C SER A 311 -17.43 0.93 18.60
N SER A 312 -17.71 1.65 19.69
CA SER A 312 -18.65 1.21 20.72
C SER A 312 -20.10 1.13 20.21
N ASN A 313 -20.44 1.97 19.23
CA ASN A 313 -21.75 2.08 18.61
C ASN A 313 -21.70 2.37 17.10
N HIS A 314 -20.54 2.72 16.54
CA HIS A 314 -20.32 2.82 15.09
C HIS A 314 -19.58 1.61 14.53
N THR A 315 -19.94 1.18 13.34
CA THR A 315 -19.23 0.10 12.63
C THR A 315 -19.07 0.49 11.17
N ARG A 316 -17.82 0.55 10.69
CA ARG A 316 -17.50 0.85 9.29
C ARG A 316 -17.99 -0.24 8.33
N ASN A 317 -18.36 0.16 7.11
CA ASN A 317 -18.49 -0.79 6.01
C ASN A 317 -17.14 -1.48 5.71
N SER A 318 -17.21 -2.68 5.12
CA SER A 318 -16.03 -3.53 4.90
C SER A 318 -14.94 -2.92 4.03
N GLU A 319 -15.28 -1.99 3.14
CA GLU A 319 -14.29 -1.26 2.33
C GLU A 319 -13.34 -0.40 3.20
N TYR A 320 -13.81 0.07 4.36
CA TYR A 320 -13.04 0.90 5.29
C TYR A 320 -12.42 0.11 6.45
N THR A 321 -12.40 -1.22 6.37
CA THR A 321 -11.78 -2.09 7.40
C THR A 321 -10.58 -2.89 6.87
N THR A 322 -10.16 -2.61 5.64
CA THR A 322 -9.03 -3.29 5.01
C THR A 322 -7.69 -2.77 5.53
N ASP A 323 -6.65 -3.59 5.46
CA ASP A 323 -5.30 -3.14 5.82
C ASP A 323 -4.80 -2.00 4.91
N GLU A 324 -5.18 -2.00 3.63
CA GLU A 324 -4.86 -0.93 2.68
C GLU A 324 -5.48 0.41 3.09
N PHE A 325 -6.72 0.37 3.61
CA PHE A 325 -7.37 1.53 4.18
C PHE A 325 -6.59 2.07 5.38
N TYR A 326 -6.20 1.21 6.34
CA TYR A 326 -5.43 1.64 7.53
C TYR A 326 -3.98 2.03 7.23
N GLU A 327 -3.41 1.56 6.13
CA GLU A 327 -2.10 2.02 5.63
C GLU A 327 -2.20 3.43 5.06
N THR A 328 -3.27 3.71 4.30
CA THR A 328 -3.52 5.03 3.71
C THR A 328 -3.98 6.04 4.76
N TYR A 329 -4.83 5.59 5.69
CA TYR A 329 -5.48 6.38 6.73
C TYR A 329 -5.15 5.80 8.11
N PRO A 330 -3.90 5.94 8.57
CA PRO A 330 -3.47 5.34 9.82
C PRO A 330 -4.17 6.02 10.99
N MET A 331 -5.07 5.28 11.63
CA MET A 331 -5.90 5.78 12.73
C MET A 331 -5.06 5.97 13.99
N GLY A 332 -5.38 7.01 14.76
CA GLY A 332 -4.76 7.27 16.05
C GLY A 332 -4.97 6.10 17.02
N LEU A 333 -3.95 5.75 17.80
CA LEU A 333 -4.05 4.67 18.80
C LEU A 333 -4.89 5.07 20.03
N VAL A 334 -4.96 6.38 20.30
CA VAL A 334 -5.69 7.00 21.41
C VAL A 334 -6.42 8.22 20.89
N SER A 335 -7.65 8.48 21.35
CA SER A 335 -8.42 9.66 20.95
C SER A 335 -7.66 10.96 21.23
N TYR A 336 -7.79 11.96 20.36
CA TYR A 336 -6.89 13.13 20.36
C TYR A 336 -6.94 13.92 21.67
N TYR A 337 -8.15 14.30 22.12
CA TYR A 337 -8.34 15.01 23.38
C TYR A 337 -8.07 14.14 24.62
N LYS A 338 -8.07 12.81 24.48
CA LYS A 338 -7.58 11.89 25.54
C LYS A 338 -6.06 11.86 25.62
N GLN A 339 -5.35 12.12 24.52
CA GLN A 339 -3.89 12.21 24.48
C GLN A 339 -3.38 13.55 25.04
N ASN A 340 -4.11 14.63 24.76
CA ASN A 340 -3.81 15.96 25.25
C ASN A 340 -4.93 16.52 26.13
N PRO A 341 -5.28 15.88 27.26
CA PRO A 341 -6.25 16.50 28.15
C PRO A 341 -5.65 17.80 28.67
N THR A 342 -6.41 18.88 28.61
CA THR A 342 -6.15 20.04 29.46
C THR A 342 -6.40 19.59 30.90
N TYR A 343 -5.35 19.12 31.55
CA TYR A 343 -5.36 18.79 32.96
C TYR A 343 -5.23 20.09 33.78
N ASP A 344 -6.00 20.20 34.86
CA ASP A 344 -5.73 21.21 35.88
C ASP A 344 -4.30 21.01 36.42
N THR A 345 -3.70 22.08 36.93
CA THR A 345 -2.46 21.94 37.69
C THR A 345 -2.73 21.01 38.89
N PRO A 346 -1.89 20.00 39.15
CA PRO A 346 -2.11 19.10 40.27
C PRO A 346 -2.19 19.85 41.60
N LEU A 347 -3.08 19.40 42.49
CA LEU A 347 -3.27 20.02 43.80
C LEU A 347 -2.03 19.90 44.69
N GLU A 348 -1.22 18.85 44.50
CA GLU A 348 -0.01 18.52 45.28
C GLU A 348 -0.17 18.70 46.80
N THR A 349 -1.37 18.42 47.30
CA THR A 349 -1.73 18.71 48.69
C THR A 349 -1.67 17.45 49.52
N MET A 350 -1.10 17.52 50.72
CA MET A 350 -1.01 16.38 51.63
C MET A 350 -2.38 15.72 51.86
N ASN A 351 -2.44 14.41 51.68
CA ASN A 351 -3.65 13.63 51.93
C ASN A 351 -3.99 13.56 53.42
N TRP A 352 -5.29 13.68 53.74
CA TRP A 352 -5.77 13.46 55.10
C TRP A 352 -6.04 11.97 55.34
N GLU A 353 -5.36 11.41 56.33
CA GLU A 353 -5.56 10.01 56.71
C GLU A 353 -6.90 9.83 57.44
N PHE A 354 -7.84 9.17 56.76
CA PHE A 354 -9.13 8.76 57.28
C PHE A 354 -9.21 7.23 57.28
N ASN A 355 -9.90 6.68 58.28
CA ASN A 355 -10.08 5.24 58.43
C ASN A 355 -11.57 4.90 58.36
N TYR A 356 -11.90 3.87 57.57
CA TYR A 356 -13.27 3.42 57.36
C TYR A 356 -13.42 1.92 57.59
N SER A 357 -14.62 1.50 58.00
CA SER A 357 -14.97 0.09 58.12
C SER A 357 -15.36 -0.47 56.75
N ALA A 358 -14.56 -1.41 56.25
CA ALA A 358 -14.87 -2.16 55.04
C ALA A 358 -15.96 -3.21 55.31
N ILE A 359 -16.68 -3.61 54.27
CA ILE A 359 -17.81 -4.56 54.38
C ILE A 359 -17.40 -5.98 54.81
N ASP A 360 -16.11 -6.29 54.72
CA ASP A 360 -15.49 -7.55 55.18
C ASP A 360 -15.11 -7.52 56.67
N GLY A 361 -15.32 -6.39 57.35
CA GLY A 361 -15.00 -6.18 58.76
C GLY A 361 -13.60 -5.59 59.01
N ASN A 362 -12.77 -5.43 57.98
CA ASN A 362 -11.46 -4.81 58.12
C ASN A 362 -11.54 -3.28 58.18
N THR A 363 -10.47 -2.65 58.66
CA THR A 363 -10.30 -1.19 58.56
C THR A 363 -9.48 -0.87 57.32
N VAL A 364 -9.96 0.08 56.51
CA VAL A 364 -9.24 0.61 55.35
C VAL A 364 -8.86 2.07 55.59
N SER A 365 -7.58 2.40 55.37
CA SER A 365 -7.05 3.76 55.47
C SER A 365 -6.98 4.43 54.09
N THR A 366 -7.21 5.74 54.03
CA THR A 366 -7.00 6.56 52.83
C THR A 366 -5.53 6.84 52.55
N LYS A 367 -4.61 6.50 53.46
CA LYS A 367 -3.18 6.74 53.33
C LYS A 367 -2.54 5.91 52.22
N ALA A 368 -1.80 6.56 51.32
CA ALA A 368 -1.01 5.92 50.29
C ALA A 368 0.35 5.45 50.86
N ASN A 369 0.41 4.21 51.36
CA ASN A 369 1.63 3.59 51.87
C ASN A 369 2.55 3.09 50.74
N GLY A 370 2.99 3.99 49.84
CA GLY A 370 3.76 3.64 48.64
C GLY A 370 2.93 3.06 47.49
N LYS A 371 1.61 2.95 47.67
CA LYS A 371 0.63 2.50 46.69
C LYS A 371 -0.47 3.56 46.57
N SER A 372 -0.69 4.08 45.36
CA SER A 372 -1.65 5.16 45.10
C SER A 372 -3.08 4.75 45.47
N LYS A 373 -3.96 5.73 45.72
CA LYS A 373 -5.37 5.49 46.07
C LYS A 373 -6.32 6.23 45.13
N LEU A 374 -7.41 5.57 44.76
CA LEU A 374 -8.59 6.22 44.20
C LEU A 374 -9.73 6.10 45.21
N LEU A 375 -10.09 7.20 45.86
CA LEU A 375 -11.25 7.23 46.73
C LEU A 375 -12.48 7.59 45.90
N ILE A 376 -13.58 6.86 46.09
CA ILE A 376 -14.85 7.11 45.40
C ILE A 376 -15.93 7.28 46.46
N TYR A 377 -16.21 8.53 46.84
CA TYR A 377 -17.35 8.83 47.69
C TYR A 377 -18.62 8.69 46.86
N PHE A 378 -19.39 7.62 47.13
CA PHE A 378 -20.50 7.21 46.29
C PHE A 378 -21.83 7.20 47.06
N SER A 379 -22.92 7.25 46.30
CA SER A 379 -24.28 7.07 46.82
C SER A 379 -24.92 5.84 46.19
N THR A 380 -25.50 4.96 47.00
CA THR A 380 -26.22 3.76 46.51
C THR A 380 -27.43 4.12 45.64
N ASN A 381 -27.95 5.34 45.78
CA ASN A 381 -29.13 5.83 45.07
C ASN A 381 -28.79 6.62 43.79
N CYS A 382 -27.50 6.75 43.43
CA CYS A 382 -27.06 7.56 42.30
C CYS A 382 -26.76 6.72 41.04
N GLY A 383 -27.30 7.12 39.87
CA GLY A 383 -27.00 6.51 38.57
C GLY A 383 -25.51 6.58 38.21
N ASN A 384 -24.91 7.76 38.36
CA ASN A 384 -23.49 7.98 38.05
C ASN A 384 -22.57 7.14 38.94
N SER A 385 -22.89 7.00 40.23
CA SER A 385 -22.11 6.13 41.14
C SER A 385 -22.14 4.67 40.68
N ARG A 386 -23.30 4.17 40.24
CA ARG A 386 -23.43 2.82 39.68
C ARG A 386 -22.57 2.64 38.44
N ALA A 387 -22.64 3.59 37.50
CA ALA A 387 -21.91 3.52 36.25
C ALA A 387 -20.38 3.55 36.47
N VAL A 388 -19.89 4.52 37.26
CA VAL A 388 -18.46 4.66 37.57
C VAL A 388 -17.92 3.41 38.26
N ILE A 389 -18.57 2.95 39.33
CA ILE A 389 -18.11 1.77 40.08
C ILE A 389 -18.14 0.51 39.23
N LYS A 390 -19.17 0.33 38.40
CA LYS A 390 -19.26 -0.81 37.47
C LYS A 390 -18.09 -0.82 36.50
N SER A 391 -17.81 0.32 35.87
CA SER A 391 -16.73 0.42 34.89
C SER A 391 -15.34 0.13 35.48
N LEU A 392 -15.10 0.55 36.73
CA LEU A 392 -13.83 0.30 37.43
C LEU A 392 -13.70 -1.13 37.97
N SER A 393 -14.82 -1.77 38.30
CA SER A 393 -14.84 -3.10 38.89
C SER A 393 -14.37 -4.19 37.94
N ASP A 394 -14.49 -3.97 36.63
CA ASP A 394 -14.01 -4.86 35.56
C ASP A 394 -12.49 -4.76 35.33
N LYS A 395 -11.79 -3.87 36.04
CA LYS A 395 -10.36 -3.61 35.88
C LYS A 395 -9.59 -3.99 37.13
N LYS A 396 -8.37 -4.51 36.93
CA LYS A 396 -7.43 -4.83 38.00
C LYS A 396 -6.22 -3.91 37.88
N TYR A 397 -5.86 -3.27 38.99
CA TYR A 397 -4.69 -2.39 39.07
C TYR A 397 -3.72 -2.93 40.13
N THR A 398 -2.45 -3.09 39.75
CA THR A 398 -1.40 -3.62 40.64
C THR A 398 -0.92 -2.58 41.63
N ASP A 399 -0.76 -1.32 41.19
CA ASP A 399 -0.17 -0.21 41.97
C ASP A 399 -1.20 0.81 42.49
N LEU A 400 -2.50 0.46 42.45
CA LEU A 400 -3.61 1.30 42.91
C LEU A 400 -4.54 0.49 43.83
N ASP A 401 -5.01 1.10 44.91
CA ASP A 401 -6.19 0.61 45.63
C ASP A 401 -7.39 1.53 45.35
N ILE A 402 -8.51 0.93 44.96
CA ILE A 402 -9.77 1.64 44.74
C ILE A 402 -10.66 1.43 45.96
N ILE A 403 -11.08 2.53 46.60
CA ILE A 403 -11.88 2.49 47.83
C ILE A 403 -13.19 3.23 47.59
N ALA A 404 -14.29 2.47 47.48
CA ALA A 404 -15.64 3.01 47.39
C ALA A 404 -16.17 3.31 48.80
N ILE A 405 -16.27 4.60 49.12
CA ILE A 405 -16.69 5.10 50.43
C ILE A 405 -18.16 5.51 50.37
N ASN A 406 -19.01 4.85 51.14
CA ASN A 406 -20.43 5.18 51.16
C ASN A 406 -20.68 6.54 51.84
N ALA A 407 -21.17 7.51 51.07
CA ALA A 407 -21.39 8.89 51.53
C ALA A 407 -22.87 9.23 51.76
N ASN A 408 -23.80 8.32 51.46
CA ASN A 408 -25.24 8.49 51.68
C ASN A 408 -25.80 7.67 52.87
N GLN A 409 -24.92 7.16 53.75
CA GLN A 409 -25.29 6.45 54.99
C GLN A 409 -26.15 5.20 54.77
N ALA A 410 -25.91 4.48 53.66
CA ALA A 410 -26.57 3.22 53.38
C ALA A 410 -26.15 2.14 54.38
N SER A 411 -27.04 1.18 54.64
CA SER A 411 -26.77 0.07 55.56
C SER A 411 -25.70 -0.87 54.99
N LEU A 412 -25.10 -1.71 55.84
CA LEU A 412 -24.16 -2.74 55.40
C LEU A 412 -24.77 -3.65 54.32
N ASP A 413 -26.04 -4.02 54.48
CA ASP A 413 -26.73 -4.90 53.54
C ASP A 413 -27.02 -4.21 52.20
N ASP A 414 -27.34 -2.92 52.22
CA ASP A 414 -27.52 -2.12 51.00
C ASP A 414 -26.20 -1.98 50.23
N VAL A 415 -25.09 -1.71 50.93
CA VAL A 415 -23.77 -1.60 50.30
C VAL A 415 -23.31 -2.97 49.77
N LYS A 416 -23.56 -4.07 50.49
CA LYS A 416 -23.29 -5.43 49.98
C LYS A 416 -24.10 -5.71 48.72
N THR A 417 -25.38 -5.35 48.71
CA THR A 417 -26.26 -5.51 47.54
C THR A 417 -25.76 -4.67 46.37
N PHE A 418 -25.36 -3.43 46.62
CA PHE A 418 -24.78 -2.55 45.62
C PHE A 418 -23.49 -3.13 45.03
N LYS A 419 -22.55 -3.58 45.89
CA LYS A 419 -21.32 -4.26 45.44
C LYS A 419 -21.64 -5.50 44.60
N ASN A 420 -22.56 -6.35 45.04
CA ASN A 420 -22.89 -7.57 44.31
C ASN A 420 -23.55 -7.30 42.95
N THR A 421 -24.17 -6.13 42.78
CA THR A 421 -24.87 -5.75 41.54
C THR A 421 -23.99 -4.98 40.57
N TYR A 422 -23.13 -4.09 41.08
CA TYR A 422 -22.37 -3.12 40.28
C TYR A 422 -20.87 -3.14 40.57
N GLY A 423 -20.42 -3.84 41.60
CA GLY A 423 -19.03 -3.87 42.06
C GLY A 423 -18.32 -5.18 41.77
N SER A 424 -17.08 -5.29 42.25
CA SER A 424 -16.33 -6.54 42.33
C SER A 424 -15.38 -6.53 43.53
N ASP A 425 -14.60 -7.59 43.72
CA ASP A 425 -13.53 -7.64 44.72
C ASP A 425 -12.30 -6.78 44.36
N ASN A 426 -12.26 -6.19 43.16
CA ASN A 426 -11.23 -5.22 42.77
C ASN A 426 -11.43 -3.83 43.43
N VAL A 427 -12.60 -3.60 44.05
CA VAL A 427 -12.94 -2.36 44.74
C VAL A 427 -13.24 -2.66 46.21
N ILE A 428 -12.61 -1.92 47.12
CA ILE A 428 -12.84 -2.02 48.55
C ILE A 428 -14.06 -1.18 48.90
N PHE A 429 -15.15 -1.81 49.32
CA PHE A 429 -16.37 -1.10 49.72
C PHE A 429 -16.40 -0.86 51.22
N THR A 430 -16.80 0.36 51.60
CA THR A 430 -17.06 0.74 52.99
C THR A 430 -18.53 1.12 53.16
N TYR A 431 -19.02 1.08 54.39
CA TYR A 431 -20.41 1.37 54.73
C TYR A 431 -20.53 2.33 55.92
N GLY A 432 -21.68 2.98 56.04
CA GLY A 432 -21.99 3.82 57.20
C GLY A 432 -22.41 2.97 58.39
N ASN A 433 -21.57 2.85 59.42
CA ASN A 433 -22.01 2.41 60.75
C ASN A 433 -22.28 3.64 61.65
N SER A 434 -22.76 3.41 62.88
CA SER A 434 -23.11 4.46 63.85
C SER A 434 -21.95 5.40 64.26
N LEU A 435 -20.71 5.12 63.84
CA LEU A 435 -19.53 5.96 64.04
C LEU A 435 -19.09 6.73 62.77
N ASN A 436 -19.48 6.28 61.57
CA ASN A 436 -18.82 6.69 60.31
C ASN A 436 -19.73 7.33 59.24
N GLY A 437 -21.06 7.22 59.34
CA GLY A 437 -21.97 7.67 58.29
C GLY A 437 -21.89 9.17 57.97
N THR A 438 -21.97 10.03 58.99
CA THR A 438 -21.82 11.50 58.83
C THR A 438 -20.38 11.89 58.50
N MET A 439 -19.41 11.11 58.98
CA MET A 439 -17.97 11.37 58.80
C MET A 439 -17.54 11.22 57.34
N ALA A 440 -18.03 10.21 56.62
CA ALA A 440 -17.72 10.03 55.20
C ALA A 440 -18.16 11.24 54.35
N SER A 441 -19.37 11.76 54.59
CA SER A 441 -19.85 12.96 53.90
C SER A 441 -19.03 14.21 54.26
N SER A 442 -18.66 14.40 55.53
CA SER A 442 -17.81 15.52 55.95
C SER A 442 -16.40 15.44 55.33
N ASN A 443 -15.79 14.25 55.34
CA ASN A 443 -14.48 14.02 54.75
C ASN A 443 -14.47 14.18 53.23
N MET A 444 -15.57 13.83 52.55
CA MET A 444 -15.75 14.12 51.14
C MET A 444 -15.71 15.63 50.87
N TRP A 445 -16.46 16.43 51.64
CA TRP A 445 -16.49 17.89 51.49
C TRP A 445 -15.13 18.54 51.72
N ASN A 446 -14.36 18.02 52.67
CA ASN A 446 -12.97 18.39 52.89
C ASN A 446 -12.14 18.30 51.58
N TYR A 447 -12.23 17.21 50.82
CA TYR A 447 -11.56 17.10 49.51
C TYR A 447 -12.16 18.02 48.44
N VAL A 448 -13.48 18.19 48.41
CA VAL A 448 -14.13 19.12 47.47
C VAL A 448 -13.61 20.55 47.67
N TYR A 449 -13.48 21.00 48.93
CA TYR A 449 -12.96 22.32 49.26
C TYR A 449 -11.45 22.48 49.01
N MET A 450 -10.68 21.38 49.01
CA MET A 450 -9.27 21.44 48.56
C MET A 450 -9.19 21.86 47.09
N LYS A 451 -10.12 21.39 46.25
CA LYS A 451 -10.19 21.78 44.83
C LYS A 451 -10.79 23.17 44.65
N ASP A 452 -11.94 23.41 45.26
CA ASP A 452 -12.67 24.67 45.13
C ASP A 452 -13.45 24.97 46.40
N SER A 453 -12.95 25.94 47.17
CA SER A 453 -13.57 26.38 48.42
C SER A 453 -14.93 27.08 48.24
N SER A 454 -15.28 27.49 47.02
CA SER A 454 -16.56 28.16 46.72
C SER A 454 -17.73 27.19 46.46
N MET A 455 -17.43 25.89 46.33
CA MET A 455 -18.40 24.87 45.94
C MET A 455 -19.50 24.67 46.99
N SER A 456 -20.78 24.84 46.61
CA SER A 456 -21.93 24.67 47.52
C SER A 456 -22.78 23.42 47.23
N SER A 457 -22.55 22.75 46.11
CA SER A 457 -23.26 21.54 45.69
C SER A 457 -22.32 20.58 44.97
N ILE A 458 -22.67 19.29 44.95
CA ILE A 458 -21.92 18.26 44.22
C ILE A 458 -22.87 17.32 43.48
N TYR A 459 -22.31 16.62 42.50
CA TYR A 459 -22.90 15.44 41.91
C TYR A 459 -22.08 14.22 42.33
N TYR A 460 -22.75 13.14 42.76
CA TYR A 460 -22.06 11.89 43.05
C TYR A 460 -21.64 11.16 41.76
N PRO A 461 -20.56 10.34 41.79
CA PRO A 461 -19.60 10.22 42.90
C PRO A 461 -18.60 11.39 42.97
N VAL A 462 -18.00 11.60 44.14
CA VAL A 462 -16.78 12.43 44.27
C VAL A 462 -15.57 11.50 44.26
N MET A 463 -14.65 11.71 43.33
CA MET A 463 -13.44 10.91 43.18
C MET A 463 -12.21 11.70 43.59
N VAL A 464 -11.33 11.08 44.37
CA VAL A 464 -10.09 11.70 44.88
C VAL A 464 -8.91 10.86 44.40
N TYR A 465 -8.00 11.49 43.66
CA TYR A 465 -6.81 10.87 43.08
C TYR A 465 -5.62 11.17 43.98
N ILE A 466 -5.07 10.13 44.63
CA ILE A 466 -3.97 10.24 45.58
C ILE A 466 -2.77 9.48 45.02
N ASP A 467 -1.62 10.14 44.88
CA ASP A 467 -0.39 9.51 44.37
C ASP A 467 0.26 8.58 45.39
N LYS A 468 1.31 7.87 44.96
CA LYS A 468 2.07 6.96 45.83
C LYS A 468 2.82 7.65 46.97
N ASN A 469 2.95 8.99 46.92
CA ASN A 469 3.63 9.81 47.92
C ASN A 469 2.64 10.39 48.95
N ASP A 470 1.38 9.96 48.91
CA ASP A 470 0.32 10.40 49.82
C ASP A 470 -0.09 11.86 49.64
N ASN A 471 -0.05 12.36 48.41
CA ASN A 471 -0.60 13.66 48.04
C ASN A 471 -1.88 13.49 47.22
N VAL A 472 -2.90 14.27 47.56
CA VAL A 472 -4.07 14.51 46.73
C VAL A 472 -3.63 15.34 45.54
N GLN A 473 -3.88 14.80 44.35
CA GLN A 473 -3.47 15.41 43.09
C GLN A 473 -4.65 16.01 42.33
N GLN A 474 -5.85 15.43 42.46
CA GLN A 474 -7.06 15.92 41.80
C GLN A 474 -8.32 15.44 42.54
N VAL A 475 -9.42 16.19 42.39
CA VAL A 475 -10.76 15.81 42.82
C VAL A 475 -11.76 16.03 41.68
N THR A 476 -12.53 15.00 41.34
CA THR A 476 -13.61 15.12 40.34
C THR A 476 -14.95 14.80 40.96
N ILE A 477 -16.00 15.34 40.35
CA ILE A 477 -17.38 15.17 40.81
C ILE A 477 -18.24 14.68 39.65
N GLY A 478 -19.31 13.97 39.95
CA GLY A 478 -20.25 13.46 38.96
C GLY A 478 -19.72 12.26 38.19
N TYR A 479 -20.44 11.94 37.11
CA TYR A 479 -20.04 10.86 36.21
C TYR A 479 -18.69 11.17 35.56
N GLN A 480 -17.83 10.14 35.48
CA GLN A 480 -16.61 10.17 34.70
C GLN A 480 -16.51 8.86 33.93
N GLU A 481 -16.24 8.96 32.64
CA GLU A 481 -15.94 7.80 31.80
C GLU A 481 -14.71 7.05 32.33
N LEU A 482 -14.69 5.71 32.22
CA LEU A 482 -13.57 4.89 32.69
C LEU A 482 -12.23 5.38 32.14
N SER A 483 -12.21 5.72 30.85
CA SER A 483 -11.01 6.23 30.18
C SER A 483 -10.53 7.57 30.75
N VAL A 484 -11.43 8.45 31.19
CA VAL A 484 -11.06 9.72 31.84
C VAL A 484 -10.47 9.45 33.22
N ILE A 485 -11.06 8.53 33.99
CA ILE A 485 -10.53 8.12 35.29
C ILE A 485 -9.13 7.51 35.13
N GLN A 486 -8.94 6.64 34.12
CA GLN A 486 -7.64 6.04 33.80
C GLN A 486 -6.60 7.10 33.38
N ASN A 487 -6.98 8.09 32.58
CA ASN A 487 -6.11 9.20 32.20
C ASN A 487 -5.69 10.04 33.41
N TYR A 488 -6.62 10.37 34.31
CA TYR A 488 -6.29 11.07 35.56
C TYR A 488 -5.39 10.24 36.47
N LEU A 489 -5.65 8.94 36.61
CA LEU A 489 -4.77 8.04 37.35
C LEU A 489 -3.37 7.95 36.74
N GLU A 490 -3.26 7.96 35.42
CA GLU A 490 -1.98 7.98 34.72
C GLU A 490 -1.23 9.30 34.92
N TYR A 491 -1.90 10.43 34.66
CA TYR A 491 -1.30 11.76 34.71
C TYR A 491 -0.93 12.17 36.13
N TYR A 492 -1.87 12.08 37.06
CA TYR A 492 -1.70 12.57 38.42
C TYR A 492 -1.02 11.56 39.34
N CYS A 493 -1.30 10.27 39.18
CA CYS A 493 -0.83 9.24 40.11
C CYS A 493 0.24 8.30 39.51
N GLY A 494 0.57 8.45 38.22
CA GLY A 494 1.53 7.59 37.53
C GLY A 494 1.05 6.14 37.31
N ILE A 495 -0.24 5.87 37.46
CA ILE A 495 -0.82 4.52 37.33
C ILE A 495 -0.91 4.15 35.86
N GLN A 496 -0.25 3.06 35.49
CA GLN A 496 -0.17 2.66 34.09
C GLN A 496 -1.46 1.94 33.66
N ASN A 497 -1.99 2.34 32.51
CA ASN A 497 -3.03 1.60 31.82
C ASN A 497 -2.39 0.52 30.94
N GLU A 498 -2.63 -0.75 31.22
CA GLU A 498 -2.11 -1.87 30.42
C GLU A 498 -2.85 -2.02 29.08
N ASP A 499 -4.00 -1.35 28.89
CA ASP A 499 -4.90 -1.56 27.74
C ASP A 499 -4.49 -0.82 26.45
N SER A 500 -3.53 0.11 26.51
CA SER A 500 -3.09 0.89 25.35
C SER A 500 -1.90 0.21 24.68
N VAL A 501 -2.17 -0.45 23.54
CA VAL A 501 -1.19 -1.20 22.76
C VAL A 501 -1.05 -0.67 21.33
N PHE A 502 0.10 -0.93 20.72
CA PHE A 502 0.31 -0.76 19.28
C PHE A 502 0.82 -2.05 18.68
N THR A 503 0.61 -2.21 17.38
CA THR A 503 1.11 -3.36 16.62
C THR A 503 2.19 -2.96 15.64
N VAL A 504 3.15 -3.86 15.43
CA VAL A 504 4.10 -3.82 14.32
C VAL A 504 3.86 -5.07 13.48
N LYS A 505 3.33 -4.88 12.27
CA LYS A 505 3.15 -5.91 11.26
C LYS A 505 4.38 -5.98 10.37
N TYR A 506 4.95 -7.17 10.18
CA TYR A 506 6.10 -7.43 9.32
C TYR A 506 5.64 -8.21 8.10
N ARG A 507 5.77 -7.63 6.91
CA ARG A 507 5.35 -8.21 5.63
C ARG A 507 6.55 -8.66 4.81
N PRO A 508 6.53 -9.86 4.22
CA PRO A 508 7.68 -10.45 3.53
C PRO A 508 8.03 -9.74 2.21
N ASN A 509 7.10 -8.98 1.62
CA ASN A 509 7.33 -8.14 0.44
C ASN A 509 8.08 -8.86 -0.71
N GLY A 510 7.48 -9.95 -1.22
CA GLY A 510 8.11 -10.82 -2.23
C GLY A 510 8.97 -11.96 -1.65
N GLY A 511 9.26 -11.95 -0.35
CA GLY A 511 9.74 -13.12 0.38
C GLY A 511 8.65 -14.16 0.61
N ASP A 512 9.06 -15.33 1.10
CA ASP A 512 8.15 -16.41 1.50
C ASP A 512 7.48 -16.16 2.88
N GLY A 513 6.47 -16.98 3.20
CA GLY A 513 5.78 -16.96 4.49
C GLY A 513 4.65 -15.93 4.61
N ASP A 514 3.93 -16.01 5.73
CA ASP A 514 2.85 -15.09 6.08
C ASP A 514 3.37 -13.88 6.87
N GLU A 515 2.57 -12.81 6.94
CA GLU A 515 2.90 -11.67 7.77
C GLU A 515 2.97 -12.02 9.26
N ILE A 516 3.89 -11.37 9.98
CA ILE A 516 4.04 -11.53 11.44
C ILE A 516 3.53 -10.26 12.12
N VAL A 517 2.64 -10.42 13.09
CA VAL A 517 2.12 -9.30 13.90
C VAL A 517 2.66 -9.40 15.32
N LYS A 518 3.27 -8.31 15.81
CA LYS A 518 3.68 -8.18 17.21
C LYS A 518 2.94 -7.04 17.88
N THR A 519 2.45 -7.27 19.09
CA THR A 519 1.73 -6.29 19.92
C THR A 519 2.59 -5.83 21.09
N TYR A 520 2.64 -4.53 21.31
CA TYR A 520 3.46 -3.87 22.32
C TYR A 520 2.61 -2.91 23.14
N ASN A 521 2.89 -2.78 24.44
CA ASN A 521 2.29 -1.70 25.23
C ASN A 521 2.86 -0.34 24.77
N MET A 522 2.05 0.71 24.75
CA MET A 522 2.43 2.06 24.31
C MET A 522 3.65 2.64 25.05
N LYS A 523 3.90 2.26 26.30
CA LYS A 523 5.09 2.68 27.08
C LYS A 523 6.33 1.81 26.84
N SER A 524 6.16 0.67 26.19
CA SER A 524 7.27 -0.21 25.84
C SER A 524 7.94 0.25 24.55
N THR A 525 9.15 -0.24 24.31
CA THR A 525 9.88 0.02 23.07
C THR A 525 9.88 -1.27 22.24
N ALA A 526 9.40 -1.18 21.00
CA ALA A 526 9.48 -2.28 20.05
C ALA A 526 10.88 -2.33 19.44
N GLU A 527 11.50 -3.51 19.48
CA GLU A 527 12.77 -3.78 18.81
C GLU A 527 12.50 -4.45 17.46
N ILE A 528 13.08 -3.90 16.39
CA ILE A 528 12.86 -4.34 15.02
C ILE A 528 13.42 -5.75 14.80
N LEU A 529 12.55 -6.65 14.34
CA LEU A 529 12.83 -8.07 14.19
C LEU A 529 13.96 -8.35 13.18
N ASN A 530 14.77 -9.37 13.46
CA ASN A 530 15.57 -10.05 12.44
C ASN A 530 14.68 -10.55 11.29
N ASN A 531 15.20 -10.57 10.06
CA ASN A 531 14.46 -11.10 8.92
C ASN A 531 14.11 -12.59 9.13
N PRO A 532 12.81 -12.95 9.21
CA PRO A 532 12.37 -14.33 9.34
C PRO A 532 12.08 -15.00 7.99
N TYR A 533 12.15 -14.25 6.88
CA TYR A 533 11.73 -14.66 5.55
C TYR A 533 12.90 -14.97 4.64
N ASN A 534 12.68 -15.74 3.59
CA ASN A 534 13.63 -15.99 2.52
C ASN A 534 13.09 -15.45 1.18
N ASN A 535 13.97 -14.87 0.37
CA ASN A 535 13.65 -14.43 -0.98
C ASN A 535 14.77 -14.89 -1.92
N THR A 536 14.48 -15.93 -2.71
CA THR A 536 15.50 -16.62 -3.51
C THR A 536 16.11 -15.69 -4.55
N GLY A 537 17.43 -15.52 -4.50
CA GLY A 537 18.16 -14.61 -5.39
C GLY A 537 18.19 -13.16 -4.91
N TYR A 538 17.78 -12.87 -3.67
CA TYR A 538 17.83 -11.55 -3.06
C TYR A 538 18.49 -11.57 -1.68
N VAL A 539 18.96 -10.40 -1.24
CA VAL A 539 19.51 -10.14 0.09
C VAL A 539 18.59 -9.17 0.81
N PHE A 540 18.19 -9.52 2.03
CA PHE A 540 17.42 -8.64 2.90
C PHE A 540 18.27 -7.45 3.34
N LYS A 541 17.76 -6.23 3.15
CA LYS A 541 18.45 -4.98 3.50
C LYS A 541 17.97 -4.38 4.80
N GLY A 542 16.69 -4.57 5.14
CA GLY A 542 16.04 -3.94 6.27
C GLY A 542 14.53 -3.89 6.05
N TRP A 543 13.86 -3.15 6.92
CA TRP A 543 12.42 -2.96 6.87
C TRP A 543 12.10 -1.53 6.43
N ASN A 544 10.99 -1.31 5.74
CA ASN A 544 10.53 0.03 5.37
C ASN A 544 9.04 0.20 5.67
N THR A 545 8.59 1.40 6.03
CA THR A 545 7.16 1.66 6.29
C THR A 545 6.31 1.68 5.02
N LYS A 546 6.93 1.62 3.83
CA LYS A 546 6.25 1.47 2.54
C LYS A 546 6.80 0.29 1.75
N PHE A 547 5.91 -0.35 1.00
CA PHE A 547 6.23 -1.47 0.11
C PHE A 547 7.36 -1.14 -0.88
N ASP A 548 7.32 0.06 -1.47
CA ASP A 548 8.25 0.52 -2.51
C ASP A 548 9.59 1.06 -1.99
N GLY A 549 9.78 1.09 -0.67
CA GLY A 549 10.99 1.59 -0.03
C GLY A 549 11.07 3.11 0.13
N SER A 550 10.03 3.87 -0.26
CA SER A 550 10.01 5.34 -0.16
C SER A 550 9.70 5.86 1.26
N GLY A 551 9.34 4.97 2.19
CA GLY A 551 9.04 5.31 3.57
C GLY A 551 10.28 5.33 4.46
N ASP A 552 10.04 5.29 5.78
CA ASP A 552 11.08 5.27 6.79
C ASP A 552 11.75 3.90 6.82
N PHE A 553 13.09 3.90 6.75
CA PHE A 553 13.90 2.69 6.74
C PHE A 553 14.40 2.32 8.13
N TYR A 554 14.20 1.06 8.52
CA TYR A 554 14.59 0.51 9.81
C TYR A 554 15.56 -0.67 9.63
N THR A 555 16.70 -0.60 10.31
CA THR A 555 17.63 -1.74 10.42
C THR A 555 17.21 -2.65 11.57
N VAL A 556 17.62 -3.92 11.51
CA VAL A 556 17.38 -4.87 12.61
C VAL A 556 17.92 -4.32 13.94
N GLY A 557 17.14 -4.47 15.01
CA GLY A 557 17.50 -3.97 16.34
C GLY A 557 17.21 -2.48 16.56
N SER A 558 16.75 -1.76 15.52
CA SER A 558 16.22 -0.40 15.68
C SER A 558 15.06 -0.40 16.68
N LYS A 559 14.85 0.74 17.34
CA LYS A 559 13.85 0.89 18.41
C LYS A 559 12.74 1.84 17.99
N ILE A 560 11.50 1.44 18.24
CA ILE A 560 10.31 2.27 18.05
C ILE A 560 9.63 2.47 19.40
N SER A 561 9.38 3.72 19.76
CA SER A 561 8.74 4.12 21.01
C SER A 561 7.64 5.15 20.73
N ASN A 562 6.55 5.10 21.50
CA ASN A 562 5.44 6.05 21.43
C ASN A 562 4.89 6.31 20.00
N PRO A 563 4.63 5.28 19.18
CA PRO A 563 4.06 5.53 17.85
C PRO A 563 2.65 6.11 17.97
N LYS A 564 2.24 6.91 17.00
CA LYS A 564 0.89 7.53 16.98
C LYS A 564 -0.17 6.59 16.40
N THR A 565 0.26 5.62 15.59
CA THR A 565 -0.57 4.68 14.83
C THR A 565 0.06 3.28 14.87
N ASN A 566 -0.68 2.26 14.43
CA ASN A 566 -0.08 0.96 14.15
C ASN A 566 0.95 1.07 13.01
N ILE A 567 1.94 0.18 13.00
CA ILE A 567 3.06 0.23 12.05
C ILE A 567 3.03 -1.01 11.18
N ILE A 568 3.18 -0.82 9.87
CA ILE A 568 3.41 -1.88 8.91
C ILE A 568 4.82 -1.71 8.36
N LEU A 569 5.58 -2.80 8.32
CA LEU A 569 6.95 -2.85 7.87
C LEU A 569 7.09 -3.88 6.76
N TYR A 570 7.58 -3.44 5.61
CA TYR A 570 7.83 -4.24 4.42
C TYR A 570 9.31 -4.58 4.33
N ALA A 571 9.62 -5.86 4.16
CA ALA A 571 10.99 -6.29 3.89
C ALA A 571 11.51 -5.62 2.61
N GLN A 572 12.74 -5.12 2.64
CA GLN A 572 13.39 -4.55 1.47
C GLN A 572 14.49 -5.48 0.99
N TRP A 573 14.45 -5.81 -0.30
CA TRP A 573 15.27 -6.84 -0.92
C TRP A 573 16.16 -6.24 -2.00
N GLU A 574 17.43 -6.62 -2.01
CA GLU A 574 18.37 -6.29 -3.09
C GLU A 574 18.72 -7.55 -3.88
N LYS A 575 18.54 -7.52 -5.21
CA LYS A 575 18.83 -8.70 -6.03
C LYS A 575 20.31 -9.05 -5.94
N PHE A 576 20.59 -10.31 -5.65
CA PHE A 576 21.94 -10.86 -5.61
C PHE A 576 22.50 -10.91 -7.06
N LYS A 577 23.61 -10.21 -7.33
CA LYS A 577 24.32 -10.36 -8.61
C LYS A 577 25.02 -11.72 -8.64
N GLN A 578 24.48 -12.67 -9.41
CA GLN A 578 25.22 -13.88 -9.80
C GLN A 578 25.95 -13.64 -11.13
N LEU A 579 27.12 -14.26 -11.29
CA LEU A 579 27.82 -14.33 -12.58
C LEU A 579 27.26 -15.51 -13.38
N GLU A 580 26.81 -15.22 -14.60
CA GLU A 580 26.36 -16.26 -15.55
C GLU A 580 27.49 -17.24 -15.90
N ASN A 581 27.11 -18.42 -16.40
CA ASN A 581 28.07 -19.40 -16.88
C ASN A 581 28.76 -18.88 -18.16
N VAL A 582 30.07 -19.13 -18.27
CA VAL A 582 30.85 -18.68 -19.42
C VAL A 582 30.54 -19.56 -20.64
N THR A 583 30.07 -18.94 -21.73
CA THR A 583 29.91 -19.59 -23.04
C THR A 583 31.25 -19.63 -23.76
N LEU A 584 31.80 -20.83 -24.01
CA LEU A 584 33.07 -21.00 -24.71
C LEU A 584 32.91 -20.78 -26.22
N GLY A 585 33.74 -19.91 -26.80
CA GLY A 585 33.89 -19.68 -28.24
C GLY A 585 34.84 -20.68 -28.90
N GLU A 586 35.15 -20.47 -30.18
CA GLU A 586 36.00 -21.37 -30.97
C GLU A 586 37.43 -21.47 -30.42
N PHE A 587 38.02 -22.67 -30.42
CA PHE A 587 39.43 -22.88 -30.05
C PHE A 587 40.29 -22.94 -31.31
N LYS A 588 41.44 -22.27 -31.32
CA LYS A 588 42.30 -22.16 -32.50
C LYS A 588 43.73 -22.55 -32.22
N ASN A 589 44.31 -23.37 -33.09
CA ASN A 589 45.75 -23.61 -33.08
C ASN A 589 46.47 -22.47 -33.80
N THR A 590 47.50 -21.93 -33.16
CA THR A 590 48.43 -20.95 -33.73
C THR A 590 49.85 -21.48 -33.62
N LYS A 591 50.81 -20.78 -34.23
CA LYS A 591 52.24 -21.06 -34.01
C LYS A 591 52.63 -20.97 -32.52
N ASP A 592 51.96 -20.08 -31.77
CA ASP A 592 52.30 -19.72 -30.38
C ASP A 592 51.63 -20.62 -29.33
N GLY A 593 50.59 -21.37 -29.69
CA GLY A 593 49.81 -22.18 -28.75
C GLY A 593 48.36 -22.38 -29.17
N ILE A 594 47.51 -22.75 -28.21
CA ILE A 594 46.07 -22.85 -28.39
C ILE A 594 45.42 -21.55 -27.89
N VAL A 595 44.60 -20.90 -28.71
CA VAL A 595 43.78 -19.76 -28.33
C VAL A 595 42.40 -20.26 -27.90
N ILE A 596 41.99 -19.91 -26.68
CA ILE A 596 40.70 -20.19 -26.07
C ILE A 596 39.93 -18.87 -26.11
N ASN A 597 38.75 -18.85 -26.73
CA ASN A 597 37.85 -17.68 -26.78
C ASN A 597 36.58 -17.95 -25.99
N TRP A 598 35.92 -16.92 -25.48
CA TRP A 598 34.62 -16.99 -24.79
C TRP A 598 33.83 -15.69 -24.92
N GLU A 599 32.54 -15.71 -24.60
CA GLU A 599 31.70 -14.50 -24.55
C GLU A 599 31.90 -13.73 -23.24
N GLU A 600 31.76 -12.41 -23.28
CA GLU A 600 31.86 -11.56 -22.09
C GLU A 600 30.68 -11.81 -21.14
N VAL A 601 30.97 -12.01 -19.85
CA VAL A 601 29.99 -12.16 -18.77
C VAL A 601 29.84 -10.82 -18.05
N GLU A 602 28.62 -10.27 -18.05
CA GLU A 602 28.32 -9.01 -17.38
C GLU A 602 28.65 -9.08 -15.88
N GLY A 603 29.39 -8.08 -15.39
CA GLY A 603 29.81 -7.99 -13.99
C GLY A 603 31.04 -8.83 -13.62
N ALA A 604 31.67 -9.53 -14.57
CA ALA A 604 32.94 -10.22 -14.33
C ALA A 604 34.13 -9.23 -14.38
N ASP A 605 34.97 -9.24 -13.34
CA ASP A 605 36.22 -8.48 -13.29
C ASP A 605 37.35 -9.20 -14.03
N THR A 606 37.41 -10.54 -13.89
CA THR A 606 38.41 -11.40 -14.52
C THR A 606 37.85 -12.78 -14.85
N TYR A 607 38.63 -13.59 -15.55
CA TYR A 607 38.34 -14.98 -15.86
C TYR A 607 39.45 -15.90 -15.38
N ARG A 608 39.04 -17.10 -14.92
CA ARG A 608 39.93 -18.20 -14.59
C ARG A 608 39.81 -19.30 -15.64
N ILE A 609 40.95 -19.64 -16.24
CA ILE A 609 41.03 -20.62 -17.32
C ILE A 609 41.62 -21.90 -16.73
N TYR A 610 40.98 -23.03 -17.02
CA TYR A 610 41.44 -24.35 -16.64
C TYR A 610 41.71 -25.23 -17.86
N ARG A 611 42.63 -26.18 -17.70
CA ARG A 611 42.97 -27.19 -18.71
C ARG A 611 43.08 -28.57 -18.08
N ARG A 612 42.66 -29.61 -18.82
CA ARG A 612 42.98 -31.02 -18.52
C ARG A 612 43.27 -31.83 -19.79
N THR A 613 43.84 -33.01 -19.62
CA THR A 613 43.88 -34.06 -20.66
C THR A 613 42.68 -35.00 -20.52
N VAL A 614 42.47 -35.91 -21.48
CA VAL A 614 41.30 -36.83 -21.55
C VAL A 614 40.96 -37.52 -20.21
N ASN A 615 41.97 -37.89 -19.42
CA ASN A 615 41.80 -38.53 -18.10
C ASN A 615 42.51 -37.77 -16.96
N GLY A 616 42.87 -36.50 -17.19
CA GLY A 616 43.59 -35.67 -16.22
C GLY A 616 42.66 -34.87 -15.32
N ASN A 617 43.21 -34.37 -14.22
CA ASN A 617 42.54 -33.38 -13.37
C ASN A 617 42.62 -31.98 -13.99
N TRP A 618 41.61 -31.15 -13.72
CA TRP A 618 41.62 -29.74 -14.09
C TRP A 618 42.73 -28.97 -13.38
N MET A 619 43.53 -28.24 -14.15
CA MET A 619 44.60 -27.39 -13.67
C MET A 619 44.34 -25.95 -14.11
N ALA A 620 44.42 -25.00 -13.19
CA ALA A 620 44.29 -23.58 -13.51
C ALA A 620 45.53 -23.10 -14.28
N LEU A 621 45.33 -22.46 -15.43
CA LEU A 621 46.39 -21.82 -16.21
C LEU A 621 46.58 -20.35 -15.81
N THR A 622 45.49 -19.67 -15.48
CA THR A 622 45.48 -18.29 -14.95
C THR A 622 44.17 -18.01 -14.24
N SER A 623 44.14 -16.99 -13.38
CA SER A 623 42.96 -16.50 -12.66
C SER A 623 42.71 -14.99 -12.85
N SER A 624 43.39 -14.36 -13.79
CA SER A 624 43.40 -12.91 -13.96
C SER A 624 43.28 -12.47 -15.43
N ALA A 625 42.70 -13.30 -16.30
CA ALA A 625 42.45 -12.88 -17.67
C ALA A 625 41.36 -11.80 -17.69
N THR A 626 41.64 -10.65 -18.31
CA THR A 626 40.74 -9.46 -18.31
C THR A 626 40.03 -9.23 -19.65
N GLY A 627 40.20 -10.13 -20.61
CA GLY A 627 39.53 -10.09 -21.92
C GLY A 627 38.77 -11.37 -22.18
N THR A 628 38.30 -11.53 -23.42
CA THR A 628 37.49 -12.68 -23.88
C THR A 628 38.31 -13.76 -24.59
N SER A 629 39.64 -13.72 -24.44
CA SER A 629 40.53 -14.75 -24.99
C SER A 629 41.77 -14.98 -24.12
N TYR A 630 42.33 -16.18 -24.21
CA TYR A 630 43.59 -16.56 -23.59
C TYR A 630 44.37 -17.54 -24.48
N THR A 631 45.69 -17.37 -24.58
CA THR A 631 46.56 -18.29 -25.33
C THR A 631 47.31 -19.21 -24.37
N ASP A 632 47.00 -20.50 -24.40
CA ASP A 632 47.82 -21.51 -23.75
C ASP A 632 49.06 -21.83 -24.61
N ARG A 633 50.18 -21.22 -24.22
CA ARG A 633 51.51 -21.39 -24.83
C ARG A 633 52.27 -22.62 -24.32
N THR A 634 51.69 -23.36 -23.36
CA THR A 634 52.36 -24.48 -22.67
C THR A 634 51.89 -25.86 -23.15
N ALA A 635 50.87 -25.90 -24.01
CA ALA A 635 50.32 -27.14 -24.56
C ALA A 635 51.35 -27.88 -25.43
N ALA A 636 51.57 -29.17 -25.14
CA ALA A 636 52.48 -30.02 -25.88
C ALA A 636 51.86 -30.51 -27.21
N GLU A 637 52.71 -30.69 -28.23
CA GLU A 637 52.29 -31.09 -29.58
C GLU A 637 51.61 -32.46 -29.60
N ASN A 638 50.58 -32.61 -30.46
CA ASN A 638 49.79 -33.83 -30.65
C ASN A 638 49.02 -34.34 -29.42
N VAL A 639 48.85 -33.50 -28.39
CA VAL A 639 48.03 -33.82 -27.21
C VAL A 639 46.66 -33.15 -27.32
N THR A 640 45.59 -33.91 -27.03
CA THR A 640 44.23 -33.36 -26.89
C THR A 640 44.02 -32.81 -25.49
N TYR A 641 43.66 -31.53 -25.43
CA TYR A 641 43.34 -30.81 -24.20
C TYR A 641 41.89 -30.36 -24.19
N TYR A 642 41.29 -30.40 -23.00
CA TYR A 642 39.99 -29.82 -22.69
C TYR A 642 40.22 -28.51 -21.95
N TYR A 643 39.45 -27.48 -22.27
CA TYR A 643 39.53 -26.19 -21.63
C TYR A 643 38.18 -25.77 -21.10
N THR A 644 38.20 -25.04 -19.99
CA THR A 644 37.02 -24.40 -19.43
C THR A 644 37.37 -23.07 -18.80
N VAL A 645 36.37 -22.19 -18.67
CA VAL A 645 36.54 -20.82 -18.18
C VAL A 645 35.46 -20.52 -17.14
N ARG A 646 35.84 -19.87 -16.04
CA ARG A 646 34.91 -19.37 -15.03
C ARG A 646 35.08 -17.87 -14.87
N ALA A 647 33.96 -17.15 -14.83
CA ALA A 647 33.94 -15.72 -14.55
C ALA A 647 34.17 -15.47 -13.05
N LEU A 648 34.87 -14.39 -12.72
CA LEU A 648 35.21 -13.97 -11.37
C LEU A 648 34.86 -12.51 -11.14
N SER A 649 34.34 -12.19 -9.96
CA SER A 649 34.26 -10.81 -9.45
C SER A 649 34.44 -10.80 -7.93
N GLY A 650 35.53 -10.18 -7.46
CA GLY A 650 35.99 -10.34 -6.08
C GLY A 650 36.16 -11.80 -5.67
N SER A 651 35.38 -12.26 -4.66
CA SER A 651 35.35 -13.66 -4.22
C SER A 651 34.30 -14.54 -4.93
N MET A 652 33.51 -13.97 -5.85
CA MET A 652 32.44 -14.67 -6.57
C MET A 652 33.01 -15.43 -7.77
N ILE A 653 32.38 -16.56 -8.10
CA ILE A 653 32.72 -17.40 -9.25
C ILE A 653 31.44 -17.92 -9.94
N SER A 654 31.40 -17.93 -11.27
CA SER A 654 30.24 -18.44 -12.04
C SER A 654 29.84 -19.85 -11.60
N ALA A 655 28.55 -20.16 -11.48
CA ALA A 655 28.07 -21.37 -10.78
C ALA A 655 28.60 -22.69 -11.36
N SER A 656 28.64 -22.81 -12.69
CA SER A 656 29.09 -23.99 -13.43
C SER A 656 30.10 -23.64 -14.53
N PHE A 657 30.51 -24.64 -15.31
CA PHE A 657 31.46 -24.52 -16.41
C PHE A 657 31.32 -25.67 -17.42
N ASP A 658 31.69 -25.45 -18.69
CA ASP A 658 31.66 -26.48 -19.75
C ASP A 658 32.87 -27.41 -19.62
N GLU A 659 32.64 -28.72 -19.53
CA GLU A 659 33.70 -29.72 -19.38
C GLU A 659 34.12 -30.45 -20.67
N THR A 660 33.43 -30.16 -21.77
CA THR A 660 33.40 -31.01 -22.96
C THR A 660 34.26 -30.48 -24.11
N LYS A 661 34.44 -29.15 -24.19
CA LYS A 661 35.14 -28.52 -25.31
C LYS A 661 36.63 -28.85 -25.30
N SER A 662 37.12 -29.35 -26.43
CA SER A 662 38.51 -29.80 -26.56
C SER A 662 39.11 -29.46 -27.91
N ILE A 663 40.44 -29.47 -27.97
CA ILE A 663 41.22 -29.30 -29.18
C ILE A 663 42.54 -30.06 -29.06
N LYS A 664 42.98 -30.68 -30.15
CA LYS A 664 44.31 -31.29 -30.27
C LYS A 664 45.34 -30.21 -30.62
N ARG A 665 46.42 -30.10 -29.84
CA ARG A 665 47.50 -29.15 -30.11
C ARG A 665 48.22 -29.54 -31.40
N MET A 666 48.29 -28.59 -32.34
CA MET A 666 49.03 -28.69 -33.58
C MET A 666 49.76 -27.38 -33.91
N SER A 667 51.08 -27.34 -33.80
CA SER A 667 51.93 -26.18 -34.04
C SER A 667 52.26 -25.96 -35.52
N GLY A 668 52.02 -26.97 -36.37
CA GLY A 668 52.29 -26.92 -37.80
C GLY A 668 51.25 -27.70 -38.64
N LEU A 669 51.41 -27.63 -39.94
CA LEU A 669 50.67 -28.44 -40.91
C LEU A 669 51.64 -29.38 -41.62
N ALA A 670 51.20 -30.59 -41.95
CA ALA A 670 51.97 -31.49 -42.80
C ALA A 670 52.10 -30.91 -44.23
N ASN A 671 53.11 -31.38 -44.97
CA ASN A 671 53.24 -31.05 -46.38
C ASN A 671 52.09 -31.68 -47.18
N VAL A 672 51.55 -30.92 -48.13
CA VAL A 672 50.50 -31.42 -49.02
C VAL A 672 51.11 -32.42 -49.99
N LYS A 673 50.52 -33.61 -50.08
CA LYS A 673 50.87 -34.61 -51.10
C LYS A 673 49.96 -34.44 -52.31
N LEU A 674 50.54 -34.17 -53.47
CA LEU A 674 49.78 -33.94 -54.70
C LEU A 674 49.26 -35.25 -55.28
N GLY A 675 47.95 -35.32 -55.51
CA GLY A 675 47.24 -36.37 -56.24
C GLY A 675 47.28 -36.16 -57.75
N GLU A 676 46.63 -37.03 -58.53
CA GLU A 676 46.70 -36.99 -60.00
C GLU A 676 46.19 -35.67 -60.59
N PHE A 677 46.86 -35.21 -61.66
CA PHE A 677 46.38 -34.08 -62.46
C PHE A 677 45.64 -34.60 -63.69
N LYS A 678 44.49 -34.00 -64.01
CA LYS A 678 43.62 -34.48 -65.10
C LYS A 678 43.21 -33.34 -66.00
N ASN A 679 43.40 -33.49 -67.31
CA ASN A 679 42.80 -32.60 -68.29
C ASN A 679 41.29 -32.91 -68.41
N THR A 680 40.47 -31.87 -68.44
CA THR A 680 39.02 -31.95 -68.62
C THR A 680 38.57 -30.87 -69.59
N LYS A 681 37.33 -30.96 -70.10
CA LYS A 681 36.72 -29.91 -70.93
C LYS A 681 36.70 -28.53 -70.27
N ASP A 682 36.78 -28.49 -68.94
CA ASP A 682 36.67 -27.29 -68.10
C ASP A 682 38.04 -26.70 -67.73
N GLY A 683 39.14 -27.43 -67.92
CA GLY A 683 40.49 -27.04 -67.51
C GLY A 683 41.29 -28.20 -66.92
N ILE A 684 42.38 -27.89 -66.22
CA ILE A 684 43.21 -28.88 -65.51
C ILE A 684 42.70 -29.03 -64.09
N VAL A 685 42.37 -30.24 -63.65
CA VAL A 685 42.02 -30.57 -62.26
C VAL A 685 43.27 -31.00 -61.50
N ILE A 686 43.54 -30.32 -60.39
CA ILE A 686 44.64 -30.57 -59.45
C ILE A 686 44.01 -31.23 -58.23
N ASN A 687 44.41 -32.47 -57.89
CA ASN A 687 43.96 -33.17 -56.69
C ASN A 687 45.09 -33.27 -55.68
N TRP A 688 44.77 -33.40 -54.38
CA TRP A 688 45.74 -33.62 -53.30
C TRP A 688 45.13 -34.42 -52.14
N GLU A 689 45.98 -34.98 -51.28
CA GLU A 689 45.54 -35.61 -50.02
C GLU A 689 45.18 -34.53 -48.98
N GLU A 690 44.15 -34.79 -48.19
CA GLU A 690 43.75 -33.93 -47.08
C GLU A 690 44.85 -33.87 -46.00
N VAL A 691 45.19 -32.66 -45.57
CA VAL A 691 46.12 -32.40 -44.47
C VAL A 691 45.31 -32.17 -43.19
N GLU A 692 45.52 -33.03 -42.18
CA GLU A 692 44.84 -32.94 -40.88
C GLU A 692 45.01 -31.53 -40.27
N GLY A 693 43.88 -30.90 -39.95
CA GLY A 693 43.84 -29.58 -39.35
C GLY A 693 44.14 -28.42 -40.30
N ALA A 694 44.09 -28.60 -41.61
CA ALA A 694 44.08 -27.49 -42.56
C ALA A 694 42.67 -26.90 -42.70
N ASP A 695 42.52 -25.58 -42.60
CA ASP A 695 41.25 -24.86 -42.83
C ASP A 695 41.00 -24.63 -44.32
N ALA A 696 42.08 -24.48 -45.09
CA ALA A 696 42.04 -24.23 -46.53
C ALA A 696 43.37 -24.61 -47.21
N TYR A 697 43.39 -24.51 -48.53
CA TYR A 697 44.55 -24.73 -49.37
C TYR A 697 44.78 -23.56 -50.33
N ARG A 698 46.06 -23.25 -50.55
CA ARG A 698 46.51 -22.29 -51.55
C ARG A 698 47.16 -23.03 -52.71
N ILE A 699 46.66 -22.79 -53.90
CA ILE A 699 47.11 -23.45 -55.13
C ILE A 699 47.93 -22.47 -55.93
N TYR A 700 49.09 -22.92 -56.40
CA TYR A 700 50.00 -22.15 -57.21
C TYR A 700 50.25 -22.83 -58.56
N ARG A 701 50.54 -22.03 -59.59
CA ARG A 701 50.89 -22.48 -60.93
C ARG A 701 52.11 -21.72 -61.48
N ARG A 702 52.94 -22.39 -62.27
CA ARG A 702 53.95 -21.75 -63.14
C ARG A 702 54.10 -22.48 -64.49
N THR A 703 54.69 -21.81 -65.47
CA THR A 703 55.16 -22.42 -66.73
C THR A 703 56.60 -22.92 -66.62
N VAL A 704 57.08 -23.64 -67.64
CA VAL A 704 58.52 -23.98 -67.78
C VAL A 704 59.32 -22.67 -67.78
N ASN A 705 60.10 -22.42 -66.72
CA ASN A 705 60.88 -21.18 -66.45
C ASN A 705 60.06 -19.95 -65.98
N GLY A 706 58.78 -20.10 -65.65
CA GLY A 706 57.97 -19.03 -65.07
C GLY A 706 58.05 -18.93 -63.54
N ASN A 707 57.63 -17.79 -62.98
CA ASN A 707 57.45 -17.61 -61.54
C ASN A 707 56.13 -18.26 -61.07
N TRP A 708 56.10 -18.72 -59.81
CA TRP A 708 54.88 -19.21 -59.18
C TRP A 708 53.86 -18.09 -58.99
N MET A 709 52.62 -18.36 -59.38
CA MET A 709 51.47 -17.48 -59.21
C MET A 709 50.36 -18.21 -58.46
N ALA A 710 49.77 -17.58 -57.44
CA ALA A 710 48.63 -18.16 -56.73
C ALA A 710 47.38 -18.11 -57.61
N LEU A 711 46.70 -19.24 -57.77
CA LEU A 711 45.40 -19.35 -58.44
C LEU A 711 44.24 -19.14 -57.47
N THR A 712 44.39 -19.60 -56.24
CA THR A 712 43.45 -19.35 -55.13
C THR A 712 44.16 -19.54 -53.79
N SER A 713 43.61 -18.95 -52.72
CA SER A 713 44.12 -19.07 -51.35
C SER A 713 43.09 -19.57 -50.34
N SER A 714 41.94 -20.06 -50.82
CA SER A 714 40.78 -20.40 -49.98
C SER A 714 40.07 -21.67 -50.46
N ALA A 715 40.78 -22.59 -51.11
CA ALA A 715 40.18 -23.86 -51.51
C ALA A 715 39.94 -24.73 -50.26
N THR A 716 38.69 -25.12 -49.99
CA THR A 716 38.33 -25.93 -48.81
C THR A 716 38.24 -27.42 -49.10
N GLY A 717 38.22 -27.82 -50.37
CA GLY A 717 38.24 -29.22 -50.79
C GLY A 717 39.65 -29.73 -51.08
N THR A 718 39.72 -30.99 -51.52
CA THR A 718 40.97 -31.68 -51.93
C THR A 718 41.21 -31.66 -53.44
N SER A 719 40.49 -30.79 -54.15
CA SER A 719 40.68 -30.57 -55.59
C SER A 719 40.43 -29.12 -55.99
N TYR A 720 41.08 -28.68 -57.08
CA TYR A 720 40.87 -27.38 -57.70
C TYR A 720 40.99 -27.49 -59.21
N THR A 721 40.09 -26.83 -59.95
CA THR A 721 40.14 -26.79 -61.41
C THR A 721 40.72 -25.46 -61.88
N ASP A 722 41.92 -25.51 -62.47
CA ASP A 722 42.46 -24.39 -63.22
C ASP A 722 41.79 -24.29 -64.59
N ARG A 723 40.78 -23.43 -64.66
CA ARG A 723 40.02 -23.14 -65.89
C ARG A 723 40.75 -22.18 -66.85
N THR A 724 41.89 -21.64 -66.44
CA THR A 724 42.64 -20.59 -67.16
C THR A 724 43.85 -21.13 -67.92
N ALA A 725 44.12 -22.44 -67.82
CA ALA A 725 45.22 -23.08 -68.53
C ALA A 725 45.02 -23.01 -70.06
N VAL A 726 46.06 -22.59 -70.78
CA VAL A 726 46.08 -22.48 -72.24
C VAL A 726 46.50 -23.81 -72.86
N GLU A 727 45.82 -24.22 -73.93
CA GLU A 727 46.10 -25.47 -74.64
C GLU A 727 47.56 -25.54 -75.12
N ASN A 728 48.14 -26.74 -75.09
CA ASN A 728 49.52 -27.04 -75.46
C ASN A 728 50.62 -26.40 -74.60
N VAL A 729 50.28 -25.73 -73.50
CA VAL A 729 51.25 -25.22 -72.52
C VAL A 729 51.45 -26.23 -71.38
N THR A 730 52.71 -26.44 -70.99
CA THR A 730 53.06 -27.23 -69.79
C THR A 730 53.04 -26.37 -68.54
N TYR A 731 52.24 -26.77 -67.57
CA TYR A 731 52.12 -26.12 -66.28
C TYR A 731 52.60 -27.03 -65.14
N TYR A 732 53.28 -26.44 -64.17
CA TYR A 732 53.58 -27.04 -62.87
C TYR A 732 52.59 -26.48 -61.85
N TYR A 733 52.10 -27.34 -60.97
CA TYR A 733 51.20 -26.95 -59.89
C TYR A 733 51.76 -27.37 -58.54
N THR A 734 51.51 -26.54 -57.54
CA THR A 734 51.79 -26.91 -56.15
C THR A 734 50.69 -26.42 -55.23
N VAL A 735 50.53 -27.07 -54.08
CA VAL A 735 49.47 -26.80 -53.12
C VAL A 735 50.09 -26.67 -51.73
N ARG A 736 49.66 -25.66 -50.98
CA ARG A 736 50.08 -25.40 -49.61
C ARG A 736 48.86 -25.46 -48.71
N ALA A 737 48.92 -26.21 -47.61
CA ALA A 737 47.86 -26.21 -46.60
C ALA A 737 47.96 -24.95 -45.75
N LEU A 738 46.81 -24.41 -45.34
CA LEU A 738 46.67 -23.20 -44.53
C LEU A 738 45.81 -23.49 -43.30
N ARG A 739 46.22 -22.99 -42.13
CA ARG A 739 45.42 -22.94 -40.89
C ARG A 739 45.76 -21.64 -40.18
N ALA A 740 44.80 -20.71 -40.06
CA ALA A 740 45.05 -19.38 -39.52
C ALA A 740 46.35 -18.72 -40.07
N ASP A 741 47.36 -18.48 -39.22
CA ASP A 741 48.66 -17.90 -39.59
C ASP A 741 49.73 -18.95 -39.99
N ILE A 742 49.36 -20.23 -40.01
CA ILE A 742 50.22 -21.37 -40.31
C ILE A 742 50.07 -21.77 -41.78
N ILE A 743 51.21 -21.96 -42.46
CA ILE A 743 51.29 -22.57 -43.78
C ILE A 743 52.16 -23.84 -43.70
N SER A 744 51.83 -24.88 -44.46
CA SER A 744 52.65 -26.09 -44.54
C SER A 744 54.12 -25.75 -44.83
N PRO A 745 55.12 -26.46 -44.29
CA PRO A 745 56.51 -25.98 -44.31
C PRO A 745 57.13 -25.99 -45.70
N THR A 746 56.94 -27.05 -46.49
CA THR A 746 57.46 -27.16 -47.87
C THR A 746 56.33 -27.40 -48.88
N TYR A 747 56.68 -27.61 -50.15
CA TYR A 747 55.74 -27.85 -51.24
C TYR A 747 56.39 -28.71 -52.32
N ASP A 748 55.60 -29.55 -53.00
CA ASP A 748 56.04 -30.33 -54.16
C ASP A 748 55.98 -29.45 -55.41
N ASP A 749 57.13 -29.18 -56.02
CA ASP A 749 57.29 -28.29 -57.17
C ASP A 749 57.56 -29.03 -58.49
N THR A 750 57.50 -30.37 -58.44
CA THR A 750 57.95 -31.27 -59.51
C THR A 750 56.81 -31.73 -60.41
N LYS A 751 55.57 -31.73 -59.90
CA LYS A 751 54.42 -32.28 -60.64
C LYS A 751 53.94 -31.32 -61.72
N PHE A 752 53.83 -31.82 -62.95
CA PHE A 752 53.41 -31.05 -64.11
C PHE A 752 52.41 -31.81 -64.98
N ILE A 753 51.69 -31.06 -65.83
CA ILE A 753 50.84 -31.60 -66.86
C ILE A 753 50.83 -30.64 -68.06
N LYS A 754 50.85 -31.18 -69.28
CA LYS A 754 50.61 -30.40 -70.50
C LYS A 754 49.11 -30.25 -70.70
N CYS A 755 48.63 -29.03 -70.86
CA CYS A 755 47.21 -28.78 -71.11
C CYS A 755 46.82 -29.37 -72.47
N SER A 756 45.87 -30.29 -72.46
CA SER A 756 45.25 -30.88 -73.65
C SER A 756 43.74 -30.78 -73.47
N ARG A 757 43.20 -29.61 -73.79
CA ARG A 757 41.78 -29.29 -73.59
C ARG A 757 40.98 -29.64 -74.83
#